data_AF-A0A7L5T2L0-F1
#
_entry.id   AF-A0A7L5T2L0-F1
#
_cell.length_a   1.000
_cell.length_b   1.000
_cell.length_c   1.000
_cell.angle_alpha   90.00
_cell.angle_beta   90.00
_cell.angle_gamma   90.00
#
_symmetry.space_group_name_H-M   'P 1'
#
loop_
_entity.id
_entity.type
_entity.pdbx_description
1 polymer ?
#
loop_
_entity_poly.entity_id
_entity_poly.type
_entity_poly.pdbx_seq_one_letter_code
_entity_poly.pdbx_strand_id
1 'polypeptide(L)'
;MGWFHPRGSAPRPAVSILAKDDGRPAGAGVLLPRQHLLTCAHVVNSALGKDMLAPDHPGAVAVSVRIHGPEHTVEADAELTAWIPPRRDDGGLGTFEWNGDLAVLRLAGALPPAFEPPRWHPMARRQFVRAWHGSGEPGVFADAEVSECDGRFGYFDGAERTLDIEPAYSGGPLWSNEESAVVGLVTAKLRIQGELRRAWGIPWQRVAWELRSAGVDHLLPRPDEDVRDHPVYAELTTLLDGPLSLSDGWVRCCRAVARQCGLDHRADGVPSADEFARLLLTRGRALPALVEAVRPTAGPIADELLVLGRRYGLPKLLTPGEYGGLLRQLRALPPASAAGVPGAVRAALSLAAALPSALLAGFGADVPQDGDVPHDGHEGNGNGRFEALIAHLEGLYGDSTPTDDGRLAVPGLLRAVEFVAAGCCPTAAQRADLWQWNAAVARRLGIHDAALQDRRHDAKQWAQGASRGSAPPRVVAKLSSCGSAAVTDPGEQPERYRLRLWCDDGDGLRQVSDDSERPRSAEEAAQEILDAVGSLRRPDPAGPRFVIELIVDRDALEVPADSWKPAGAKALLPVPLGAPYPLVVNCPELRELNGEAMLDQWRERWARLDSEEPVHIDDATAPDPEAVCGLLMERLTAHVTVDVAAHRRAGVVQMCLAAGVPVVLWDRSGQPGSPAVRHATEVRARELPEAIRMYRTKTLQRPAEYTGRPVLAWADAGRALPRLDLVDPTE
;
A
#
# COMPACT_ATOMS: atom_id res chain seq x y z
N MET A 1 30.07 -15.24 5.47
CA MET A 1 29.45 -16.36 4.73
C MET A 1 30.48 -16.97 3.80
N GLY A 2 31.47 -17.73 4.29
CA GLY A 2 32.40 -18.48 3.43
C GLY A 2 32.92 -17.74 2.18
N TRP A 3 32.52 -18.15 0.96
CA TRP A 3 32.93 -17.48 -0.30
C TRP A 3 32.45 -16.03 -0.45
N PHE A 4 31.29 -15.65 0.12
CA PHE A 4 30.72 -14.30 0.09
C PHE A 4 31.00 -13.54 1.39
N HIS A 5 31.44 -12.30 1.26
CA HIS A 5 31.63 -11.42 2.42
C HIS A 5 31.16 -9.99 2.12
N PRO A 6 30.69 -9.23 3.12
CA PRO A 6 30.26 -7.85 2.91
C PRO A 6 31.38 -6.99 2.32
N ARG A 7 31.05 -6.10 1.39
CA ARG A 7 32.00 -5.09 0.88
C ARG A 7 32.36 -4.09 1.96
N GLY A 8 33.63 -4.04 2.34
CA GLY A 8 34.13 -3.15 3.38
C GLY A 8 33.79 -3.61 4.81
N SER A 9 34.31 -2.89 5.82
CA SER A 9 33.82 -3.06 7.19
C SER A 9 32.33 -2.71 7.18
N ALA A 10 31.47 -3.67 7.52
CA ALA A 10 30.03 -3.45 7.61
C ALA A 10 29.74 -2.10 8.30
N PRO A 11 28.86 -1.24 7.76
CA PRO A 11 28.32 -0.09 8.47
C PRO A 11 27.90 -0.54 9.86
N ARG A 12 28.48 0.05 10.91
CA ARG A 12 28.20 -0.32 12.29
C ARG A 12 27.25 0.72 12.86
N PRO A 13 25.93 0.49 12.86
CA PRO A 13 25.04 1.43 13.47
C PRO A 13 25.33 1.53 14.97
N ALA A 14 25.81 2.69 15.40
CA ALA A 14 25.81 3.01 16.82
C ALA A 14 24.41 3.49 17.19
N VAL A 15 23.85 2.97 18.27
CA VAL A 15 22.53 3.40 18.77
C VAL A 15 22.74 4.10 20.10
N SER A 16 22.24 5.33 20.21
CA SER A 16 22.16 6.11 21.43
C SER A 16 20.74 6.04 21.98
N ILE A 17 20.59 5.73 23.27
CA ILE A 17 19.35 6.00 24.01
C ILE A 17 19.53 7.34 24.70
N LEU A 18 18.66 8.32 24.44
CA LEU A 18 18.85 9.69 24.89
C LEU A 18 18.12 9.97 26.21
N ALA A 19 18.78 10.67 27.12
CA ALA A 19 18.18 11.16 28.35
C ALA A 19 17.19 12.29 28.05
N LYS A 20 16.02 12.26 28.69
CA LYS A 20 14.96 13.26 28.50
C LYS A 20 15.39 14.67 28.93
N ASP A 21 16.26 14.77 29.92
CA ASP A 21 16.59 16.04 30.57
C ASP A 21 17.55 16.90 29.75
N ASP A 22 18.55 16.30 29.10
CA ASP A 22 19.63 17.02 28.39
C ASP A 22 19.92 16.49 26.97
N GLY A 23 19.22 15.45 26.51
CA GLY A 23 19.41 14.86 25.19
C GLY A 23 20.76 14.14 25.01
N ARG A 24 21.53 13.95 26.09
CA ARG A 24 22.80 13.20 26.04
C ARG A 24 22.54 11.69 26.06
N PRO A 25 23.46 10.86 25.56
CA PRO A 25 23.33 9.41 25.64
C PRO A 25 23.26 8.94 27.10
N ALA A 26 22.11 8.41 27.53
CA ALA A 26 21.96 7.68 28.78
C ALA A 26 22.61 6.29 28.70
N GLY A 27 22.72 5.76 27.49
CA GLY A 27 23.30 4.45 27.19
C GLY A 27 23.31 4.20 25.69
N ALA A 28 23.66 2.98 25.33
CA ALA A 28 23.72 2.49 23.98
C ALA A 28 22.70 1.37 23.74
N GLY A 29 22.54 0.97 22.48
CA GLY A 29 21.67 -0.13 22.08
C GLY A 29 22.20 -0.89 20.88
N VAL A 30 21.51 -1.98 20.55
CA VAL A 30 21.79 -2.82 19.38
C VAL A 30 20.51 -3.03 18.58
N LEU A 31 20.60 -2.90 17.25
CA LEU A 31 19.47 -3.19 16.36
C LEU A 31 19.07 -4.66 16.42
N LEU A 32 17.76 -4.90 16.47
CA LEU A 32 17.12 -6.19 16.28
C LEU A 32 16.26 -6.17 15.00
N PRO A 33 15.94 -7.36 14.44
CA PRO A 33 14.99 -7.47 13.33
C PRO A 33 13.65 -6.76 13.58
N ARG A 34 12.93 -6.46 12.49
CA ARG A 34 11.59 -5.86 12.52
C ARG A 34 11.52 -4.51 13.23
N GLN A 35 12.53 -3.65 13.08
CA GLN A 35 12.56 -2.29 13.65
C GLN A 35 12.55 -2.25 15.18
N HIS A 36 13.21 -3.24 15.81
CA HIS A 36 13.37 -3.26 17.26
C HIS A 36 14.81 -2.90 17.65
N LEU A 37 14.98 -2.50 18.90
CA LEU A 37 16.25 -2.24 19.56
C LEU A 37 16.33 -3.06 20.84
N LEU A 38 17.52 -3.52 21.16
CA LEU A 38 17.84 -4.12 22.43
C LEU A 38 18.77 -3.19 23.21
N THR A 39 18.48 -2.97 24.48
CA THR A 39 19.35 -2.24 25.42
C THR A 39 19.18 -2.81 26.83
N CYS A 40 19.91 -2.26 27.81
CA CYS A 40 19.70 -2.58 29.20
C CYS A 40 18.44 -1.87 29.76
N ALA A 41 17.70 -2.52 30.64
CA ALA A 41 16.53 -1.94 31.29
C ALA A 41 16.91 -0.70 32.12
N HIS A 42 18.07 -0.72 32.76
CA HIS A 42 18.59 0.37 33.55
C HIS A 42 18.94 1.62 32.72
N VAL A 43 19.26 1.45 31.44
CA VAL A 43 19.48 2.56 30.49
C VAL A 43 18.17 3.28 30.23
N VAL A 44 17.07 2.53 30.07
CA VAL A 44 15.71 3.11 29.94
C VAL A 44 15.30 3.83 31.22
N ASN A 45 15.57 3.25 32.39
CA ASN A 45 15.34 3.94 33.67
C ASN A 45 16.12 5.26 33.75
N SER A 46 17.41 5.23 33.40
CA SER A 46 18.27 6.42 33.39
C SER A 46 17.77 7.47 32.38
N ALA A 47 17.34 7.06 31.19
CA ALA A 47 16.79 7.94 30.17
C ALA A 47 15.49 8.64 30.62
N LEU A 48 14.71 7.98 31.48
CA LEU A 48 13.48 8.49 32.08
C LEU A 48 13.70 9.23 33.41
N GLY A 49 14.94 9.39 33.87
CA GLY A 49 15.27 10.02 35.15
C GLY A 49 14.82 9.23 36.39
N LYS A 50 14.65 7.90 36.25
CA LYS A 50 14.27 6.99 37.35
C LYS A 50 15.50 6.40 38.04
N ASP A 51 15.29 5.79 39.21
CA ASP A 51 16.33 4.97 39.84
C ASP A 51 16.75 3.84 38.89
N MET A 52 18.06 3.72 38.68
CA MET A 52 18.66 2.89 37.64
C MET A 52 18.21 1.43 37.74
N LEU A 53 18.11 0.89 38.96
CA LEU A 53 17.81 -0.53 39.20
C LEU A 53 16.38 -0.75 39.71
N ALA A 54 15.49 0.24 39.50
CA ALA A 54 14.07 0.09 39.80
C ALA A 54 13.48 -1.11 39.00
N PRO A 55 12.89 -2.11 39.68
CA PRO A 55 12.37 -3.30 39.01
C PRO A 55 11.00 -3.08 38.37
N ASP A 56 10.26 -2.07 38.82
CA ASP A 56 8.90 -1.78 38.37
C ASP A 56 8.85 -1.49 36.86
N HIS A 57 7.87 -2.09 36.17
CA HIS A 57 7.65 -1.81 34.76
C HIS A 57 7.36 -0.31 34.57
N PRO A 58 8.05 0.39 33.66
CA PRO A 58 7.93 1.84 33.56
C PRO A 58 6.61 2.36 32.96
N GLY A 59 5.62 1.49 32.71
CA GLY A 59 4.41 1.76 31.93
C GLY A 59 4.64 1.80 30.41
N ALA A 60 3.65 2.33 29.67
CA ALA A 60 3.78 2.63 28.25
C ALA A 60 4.61 3.91 28.09
N VAL A 61 5.89 3.74 27.76
CA VAL A 61 6.87 4.82 27.63
C VAL A 61 7.53 4.79 26.26
N ALA A 62 7.83 5.98 25.74
CA ALA A 62 8.69 6.17 24.58
C ALA A 62 9.98 6.87 25.01
N VAL A 63 11.10 6.41 24.47
CA VAL A 63 12.41 7.04 24.65
C VAL A 63 12.93 7.51 23.29
N SER A 64 13.57 8.67 23.27
CA SER A 64 14.20 9.17 22.05
C SER A 64 15.51 8.44 21.82
N VAL A 65 15.74 8.02 20.57
CA VAL A 65 16.91 7.26 20.16
C VAL A 65 17.57 7.90 18.95
N ARG A 66 18.89 7.78 18.86
CA ARG A 66 19.69 8.24 17.73
C ARG A 66 20.47 7.08 17.15
N ILE A 67 20.34 6.83 15.85
CA ILE A 67 20.99 5.72 15.14
C ILE A 67 21.96 6.31 14.13
N HIS A 68 23.25 6.09 14.38
CA HIS A 68 24.35 6.66 13.62
C HIS A 68 24.83 5.66 12.57
N GLY A 69 24.68 6.00 11.30
CA GLY A 69 25.23 5.27 10.16
C GLY A 69 26.39 6.04 9.51
N PRO A 70 27.08 5.44 8.53
CA PRO A 70 28.24 6.06 7.87
C PRO A 70 27.91 7.37 7.15
N GLU A 71 26.70 7.48 6.60
CA GLU A 71 26.25 8.61 5.77
C GLU A 71 25.03 9.33 6.35
N HIS A 72 24.38 8.75 7.36
CA HIS A 72 23.09 9.22 7.89
C HIS A 72 23.03 9.04 9.39
N THR A 73 22.44 10.02 10.09
CA THR A 73 22.00 9.87 11.47
C THR A 73 20.49 9.97 11.50
N VAL A 74 19.82 8.99 12.12
CA VAL A 74 18.36 8.93 12.24
C VAL A 74 17.99 9.14 13.71
N GLU A 75 17.17 10.14 13.98
CA GLU A 75 16.50 10.27 15.27
C GLU A 75 15.09 9.71 15.18
N ALA A 76 14.68 8.95 16.19
CA ALA A 76 13.36 8.34 16.26
C ALA A 76 12.93 8.19 17.72
N ASP A 77 11.62 8.08 17.93
CA ASP A 77 11.09 7.62 19.21
C ASP A 77 10.93 6.09 19.17
N ALA A 78 11.24 5.46 20.31
CA ALA A 78 11.17 4.02 20.49
C ALA A 78 10.28 3.66 21.68
N GLU A 79 9.22 2.90 21.44
CA GLU A 79 8.27 2.45 22.44
C GLU A 79 8.74 1.17 23.12
N LEU A 80 8.59 1.08 24.44
CA LEU A 80 8.91 -0.14 25.18
C LEU A 80 7.93 -1.27 24.81
N THR A 81 8.47 -2.42 24.38
CA THR A 81 7.71 -3.60 23.96
C THR A 81 7.93 -4.82 24.84
N ALA A 82 9.12 -4.98 25.43
CA ALA A 82 9.38 -5.99 26.45
C ALA A 82 10.27 -5.43 27.54
N TRP A 83 9.94 -5.76 28.78
CA TRP A 83 10.66 -5.34 29.99
C TRP A 83 11.09 -6.56 30.79
N ILE A 84 12.39 -6.77 30.91
CA ILE A 84 12.98 -7.81 31.75
C ILE A 84 13.77 -7.08 32.84
N PRO A 85 13.21 -6.95 34.06
CA PRO A 85 13.74 -6.04 35.06
C PRO A 85 15.11 -6.49 35.57
N PRO A 86 15.95 -5.56 36.08
CA PRO A 86 17.14 -5.90 36.85
C PRO A 86 16.75 -6.67 38.13
N ARG A 87 17.38 -7.82 38.38
CA ARG A 87 17.10 -8.70 39.53
C ARG A 87 18.37 -8.97 40.32
N ARG A 88 18.44 -8.44 41.55
CA ARG A 88 19.58 -8.64 42.47
C ARG A 88 19.54 -9.97 43.21
N ASP A 89 18.35 -10.47 43.54
CA ASP A 89 18.18 -11.68 44.37
C ASP A 89 18.65 -12.96 43.64
N ASP A 90 18.68 -12.91 42.31
CA ASP A 90 19.20 -13.98 41.43
C ASP A 90 20.60 -13.65 40.86
N GLY A 91 21.27 -12.57 41.31
CA GLY A 91 22.61 -12.18 40.87
C GLY A 91 23.70 -13.19 41.24
N GLY A 92 24.90 -13.09 40.67
CA GLY A 92 26.00 -14.00 40.96
C GLY A 92 26.61 -13.80 42.37
N LEU A 93 27.87 -14.19 42.56
CA LEU A 93 28.51 -14.34 43.87
C LEU A 93 28.90 -13.00 44.55
N GLY A 94 28.38 -11.84 44.11
CA GLY A 94 28.75 -10.53 44.63
C GLY A 94 27.61 -9.51 44.72
N THR A 95 27.82 -8.45 45.52
CA THR A 95 26.88 -7.31 45.69
C THR A 95 26.73 -6.40 44.46
N PHE A 96 27.35 -6.74 43.34
CA PHE A 96 27.52 -5.87 42.16
C PHE A 96 26.91 -6.44 40.87
N GLU A 97 26.43 -7.68 40.89
CA GLU A 97 25.87 -8.39 39.74
C GLU A 97 24.34 -8.45 39.84
N TRP A 98 23.66 -8.42 38.70
CA TRP A 98 22.21 -8.60 38.64
C TRP A 98 21.82 -9.31 37.34
N ASN A 99 20.81 -10.16 37.41
CA ASN A 99 20.25 -10.85 36.25
C ASN A 99 19.14 -10.02 35.58
N GLY A 100 18.72 -10.44 34.39
CA GLY A 100 17.74 -9.71 33.59
C GLY A 100 18.34 -8.45 32.99
N ASP A 101 17.77 -7.30 33.32
CA ASP A 101 18.22 -5.98 32.86
C ASP A 101 18.24 -5.83 31.34
N LEU A 102 17.12 -6.21 30.69
CA LEU A 102 16.95 -6.08 29.25
C LEU A 102 15.65 -5.32 28.95
N ALA A 103 15.73 -4.41 27.99
CA ALA A 103 14.58 -3.74 27.43
C ALA A 103 14.58 -3.87 25.91
N VAL A 104 13.43 -4.20 25.35
CA VAL A 104 13.21 -4.23 23.91
C VAL A 104 12.33 -3.05 23.52
N LEU A 105 12.83 -2.23 22.60
CA LEU A 105 12.15 -1.02 22.14
C LEU A 105 11.76 -1.19 20.67
N ARG A 106 10.59 -0.69 20.26
CA ARG A 106 10.14 -0.67 18.87
C ARG A 106 10.17 0.75 18.33
N LEU A 107 10.82 0.94 17.20
CA LEU A 107 10.92 2.24 16.54
C LEU A 107 9.58 2.62 15.90
N ALA A 108 9.18 3.89 16.01
CA ALA A 108 7.96 4.41 15.41
C ALA A 108 8.03 4.58 13.88
N GLY A 109 9.21 4.42 13.26
CA GLY A 109 9.44 4.62 11.83
C GLY A 109 10.36 3.57 11.19
N ALA A 110 10.18 3.36 9.88
CA ALA A 110 11.03 2.45 9.12
C ALA A 110 12.45 3.01 8.98
N LEU A 111 13.44 2.18 9.29
CA LEU A 111 14.84 2.54 9.08
C LEU A 111 15.23 2.43 7.60
N PRO A 112 16.12 3.32 7.11
CA PRO A 112 16.77 3.15 5.82
C PRO A 112 17.40 1.75 5.67
N PRO A 113 17.41 1.15 4.46
CA PRO A 113 17.99 -0.18 4.23
C PRO A 113 19.46 -0.34 4.63
N ALA A 114 20.19 0.77 4.80
CA ALA A 114 21.58 0.78 5.26
C ALA A 114 21.73 0.35 6.74
N PHE A 115 20.65 0.38 7.53
CA PHE A 115 20.65 0.00 8.94
C PHE A 115 20.19 -1.45 9.10
N GLU A 116 21.13 -2.38 8.99
CA GLU A 116 20.87 -3.81 9.20
C GLU A 116 21.22 -4.24 10.65
N PRO A 117 20.41 -5.08 11.31
CA PRO A 117 20.77 -5.70 12.58
C PRO A 117 22.05 -6.53 12.45
N PRO A 118 22.94 -6.51 13.46
CA PRO A 118 24.15 -7.31 13.42
C PRO A 118 23.87 -8.80 13.61
N ARG A 119 24.85 -9.63 13.22
CA ARG A 119 24.87 -11.04 13.57
C ARG A 119 25.19 -11.20 15.06
N TRP A 120 24.67 -12.28 15.65
CA TRP A 120 24.92 -12.62 17.04
C TRP A 120 25.61 -13.97 17.16
N HIS A 121 26.64 -14.05 17.99
CA HIS A 121 27.36 -15.29 18.31
C HIS A 121 27.46 -15.50 19.82
N PRO A 122 27.60 -16.76 20.29
CA PRO A 122 27.86 -17.04 21.70
C PRO A 122 29.14 -16.34 22.18
N MET A 123 29.10 -15.74 23.38
CA MET A 123 30.31 -15.22 24.02
C MET A 123 31.18 -16.37 24.52
N ALA A 124 32.49 -16.30 24.26
CA ALA A 124 33.45 -17.30 24.72
C ALA A 124 34.64 -16.64 25.44
N ARG A 125 35.30 -17.41 26.32
CA ARG A 125 36.54 -16.99 26.97
C ARG A 125 37.64 -16.76 25.93
N ARG A 126 38.49 -15.76 26.18
CA ARG A 126 39.62 -15.32 25.32
C ARG A 126 39.21 -14.68 23.99
N GLN A 127 37.93 -14.33 23.86
CA GLN A 127 37.41 -13.64 22.69
C GLN A 127 37.79 -12.15 22.77
N PHE A 128 38.39 -11.61 21.71
CA PHE A 128 38.69 -10.19 21.61
C PHE A 128 37.45 -9.42 21.20
N VAL A 129 37.05 -8.47 22.04
CA VAL A 129 35.80 -7.71 21.87
C VAL A 129 36.05 -6.22 21.91
N ARG A 130 35.20 -5.48 21.21
CA ARG A 130 35.16 -4.03 21.20
C ARG A 130 33.81 -3.53 21.72
N ALA A 131 33.83 -2.78 22.81
CA ALA A 131 32.67 -2.06 23.33
C ALA A 131 32.60 -0.67 22.68
N TRP A 132 31.40 -0.29 22.23
CA TRP A 132 31.16 1.00 21.58
C TRP A 132 30.40 1.94 22.49
N HIS A 133 30.79 3.22 22.46
CA HIS A 133 30.11 4.26 23.22
C HIS A 133 28.84 4.73 22.52
N GLY A 134 27.80 5.05 23.28
CA GLY A 134 26.53 5.56 22.77
C GLY A 134 26.58 6.93 22.09
N SER A 135 27.73 7.61 21.99
CA SER A 135 27.84 8.89 21.26
C SER A 135 27.81 8.74 19.74
N GLY A 136 28.16 7.56 19.22
CA GLY A 136 28.32 7.35 17.77
C GLY A 136 29.56 7.99 17.16
N GLU A 137 30.43 8.60 17.98
CA GLU A 137 31.66 9.24 17.50
C GLU A 137 32.68 8.21 16.97
N PRO A 138 33.20 8.40 15.74
CA PRO A 138 34.24 7.54 15.21
C PRO A 138 35.49 7.55 16.11
N GLY A 139 35.93 6.38 16.56
CA GLY A 139 37.11 6.26 17.42
C GLY A 139 36.83 6.18 18.92
N VAL A 140 35.58 6.36 19.36
CA VAL A 140 35.20 6.23 20.78
C VAL A 140 34.73 4.81 21.07
N PHE A 141 35.70 3.95 21.36
CA PHE A 141 35.48 2.54 21.70
C PHE A 141 36.52 2.04 22.72
N ALA A 142 36.22 0.92 23.36
CA ALA A 142 37.15 0.23 24.26
C ALA A 142 37.37 -1.20 23.77
N ASP A 143 38.63 -1.54 23.49
CA ASP A 143 39.03 -2.94 23.22
C ASP A 143 39.33 -3.67 24.53
N ALA A 144 38.84 -4.90 24.63
CA ALA A 144 38.97 -5.77 25.77
C ALA A 144 39.06 -7.26 25.34
N GLU A 145 39.51 -8.11 26.25
CA GLU A 145 39.45 -9.57 26.10
C GLU A 145 38.46 -10.14 27.12
N VAL A 146 37.62 -11.08 26.69
CA VAL A 146 36.71 -11.81 27.59
C VAL A 146 37.54 -12.74 28.48
N SER A 147 37.75 -12.37 29.73
CA SER A 147 38.56 -13.15 30.68
C SER A 147 37.83 -14.37 31.23
N GLU A 148 36.50 -14.28 31.36
CA GLU A 148 35.62 -15.35 31.87
C GLU A 148 34.18 -15.20 31.34
N CYS A 149 33.50 -16.32 31.10
CA CYS A 149 32.08 -16.36 30.72
C CYS A 149 31.47 -17.64 31.31
N ASP A 150 30.52 -17.50 32.23
CA ASP A 150 29.87 -18.62 32.93
C ASP A 150 28.47 -18.95 32.39
N GLY A 151 28.07 -18.27 31.30
CA GLY A 151 26.75 -18.38 30.68
C GLY A 151 25.66 -17.50 31.30
N ARG A 152 25.90 -16.90 32.47
CA ARG A 152 25.06 -15.83 33.05
C ARG A 152 25.70 -14.46 32.87
N PHE A 153 27.01 -14.37 33.10
CA PHE A 153 27.82 -13.17 33.03
C PHE A 153 29.06 -13.40 32.16
N GLY A 154 29.45 -12.35 31.44
CA GLY A 154 30.71 -12.28 30.72
C GLY A 154 31.58 -11.18 31.30
N TYR A 155 32.78 -11.53 31.78
CA TYR A 155 33.77 -10.59 32.29
C TYR A 155 34.80 -10.29 31.23
N PHE A 156 35.17 -9.03 31.11
CA PHE A 156 36.19 -8.59 30.17
C PHE A 156 37.06 -7.51 30.80
N ASP A 157 38.35 -7.64 30.51
CA ASP A 157 39.40 -6.79 31.07
C ASP A 157 39.99 -5.95 29.92
N GLY A 158 40.13 -4.64 30.14
CA GLY A 158 40.61 -3.70 29.13
C GLY A 158 42.10 -3.86 28.82
N ALA A 159 42.49 -3.64 27.58
CA ALA A 159 43.90 -3.53 27.21
C ALA A 159 44.55 -2.30 27.89
N GLU A 160 45.86 -2.34 28.16
CA GLU A 160 46.62 -1.35 28.97
C GLU A 160 46.50 0.14 28.54
N ARG A 161 45.78 0.48 27.46
CA ARG A 161 45.60 1.85 26.95
C ARG A 161 44.21 2.16 26.33
N THR A 162 43.13 1.47 26.68
CA THR A 162 41.81 1.73 26.07
C THR A 162 40.86 2.47 27.02
N LEU A 163 40.03 3.35 26.46
CA LEU A 163 39.15 4.27 27.19
C LEU A 163 38.34 3.57 28.29
N ASP A 164 38.03 4.31 29.35
CA ASP A 164 37.31 3.77 30.51
C ASP A 164 35.83 3.53 30.15
N ILE A 165 35.29 2.36 30.53
CA ILE A 165 33.87 2.04 30.30
C ILE A 165 33.01 2.87 31.26
N GLU A 166 32.32 3.85 30.69
CA GLU A 166 31.43 4.81 31.34
C GLU A 166 29.94 4.48 31.11
N PRO A 167 28.99 5.13 31.80
CA PRO A 167 27.56 4.79 31.74
C PRO A 167 27.00 4.69 30.31
N ALA A 168 27.47 5.52 29.39
CA ALA A 168 27.00 5.57 28.00
C ALA A 168 27.48 4.39 27.11
N TYR A 169 28.28 3.45 27.62
CA TYR A 169 28.55 2.16 26.97
C TYR A 169 27.47 1.10 27.28
N SER A 170 26.74 1.27 28.39
CA SER A 170 25.78 0.26 28.88
C SER A 170 24.65 0.05 27.87
N GLY A 171 24.24 -1.20 27.68
CA GLY A 171 23.31 -1.60 26.62
C GLY A 171 23.92 -1.67 25.22
N GLY A 172 25.17 -1.24 25.04
CA GLY A 172 25.90 -1.28 23.78
C GLY A 172 26.47 -2.66 23.44
N PRO A 173 26.80 -2.90 22.16
CA PRO A 173 27.28 -4.20 21.70
C PRO A 173 28.73 -4.47 22.14
N LEU A 174 29.01 -5.71 22.55
CA LEU A 174 30.34 -6.28 22.58
C LEU A 174 30.63 -6.94 21.23
N TRP A 175 31.44 -6.29 20.39
CA TRP A 175 31.68 -6.71 19.01
C TRP A 175 32.96 -7.55 18.87
N SER A 176 32.87 -8.75 18.32
CA SER A 176 34.03 -9.54 17.88
C SER A 176 34.39 -9.19 16.44
N ASN A 177 35.58 -8.61 16.23
CA ASN A 177 36.06 -8.31 14.87
C ASN A 177 36.36 -9.59 14.08
N GLU A 178 36.84 -10.64 14.75
CA GLU A 178 37.16 -11.94 14.15
C GLU A 178 35.90 -12.62 13.58
N GLU A 179 34.82 -12.61 14.35
CA GLU A 179 33.57 -13.26 13.97
C GLU A 179 32.61 -12.32 13.24
N SER A 180 32.93 -11.02 13.18
CA SER A 180 32.08 -9.97 12.61
C SER A 180 30.65 -10.02 13.17
N ALA A 181 30.53 -10.14 14.50
CA ALA A 181 29.28 -10.33 15.20
C ALA A 181 29.29 -9.69 16.60
N VAL A 182 28.10 -9.47 17.15
CA VAL A 182 27.90 -9.10 18.55
C VAL A 182 27.84 -10.37 19.40
N VAL A 183 28.57 -10.38 20.51
CA VAL A 183 28.67 -11.56 21.38
C VAL A 183 27.97 -11.36 22.73
N GLY A 184 27.56 -10.13 23.02
CA GLY A 184 26.81 -9.78 24.22
C GLY A 184 26.59 -8.26 24.33
N LEU A 185 26.12 -7.83 25.50
CA LEU A 185 25.87 -6.43 25.82
C LEU A 185 26.76 -5.99 26.98
N VAL A 186 27.23 -4.75 26.96
CA VAL A 186 27.90 -4.13 28.13
C VAL A 186 26.84 -3.77 29.16
N THR A 187 27.10 -4.07 30.44
CA THR A 187 26.14 -3.76 31.52
C THR A 187 26.71 -2.81 32.55
N ALA A 188 27.87 -3.14 33.14
CA ALA A 188 28.46 -2.29 34.17
C ALA A 188 29.97 -2.53 34.34
N LYS A 189 30.59 -1.63 35.10
CA LYS A 189 32.01 -1.68 35.47
C LYS A 189 32.17 -2.00 36.95
N LEU A 190 33.08 -2.90 37.29
CA LEU A 190 33.52 -3.17 38.66
C LEU A 190 34.74 -2.29 38.98
N ARG A 191 34.69 -1.58 40.13
CA ARG A 191 35.86 -0.91 40.71
C ARG A 191 36.32 -1.70 41.93
N ILE A 192 37.37 -2.48 41.76
CA ILE A 192 38.07 -3.13 42.89
C ILE A 192 39.19 -2.18 43.33
N GLN A 193 39.31 -1.94 44.64
CA GLN A 193 40.29 -0.99 45.21
C GLN A 193 41.72 -1.30 44.72
N GLY A 194 42.23 -0.50 43.78
CA GLY A 194 43.65 -0.50 43.43
C GLY A 194 43.96 -0.37 41.94
N GLU A 195 43.68 -1.38 41.11
CA GLU A 195 44.33 -1.45 39.79
C GLU A 195 43.57 -2.20 38.67
N LEU A 196 42.66 -3.13 38.98
CA LEU A 196 41.91 -3.85 37.92
C LEU A 196 40.66 -3.08 37.47
N ARG A 197 40.64 -2.68 36.18
CA ARG A 197 39.45 -2.17 35.48
C ARG A 197 38.71 -3.35 34.82
N ARG A 198 37.93 -4.08 35.61
CA ARG A 198 37.08 -5.16 35.12
C ARG A 198 35.69 -4.63 34.78
N ALA A 199 35.18 -4.97 33.60
CA ALA A 199 33.79 -4.75 33.25
C ALA A 199 33.09 -6.09 33.04
N TRP A 200 31.76 -6.04 33.10
CA TRP A 200 30.93 -7.21 32.85
C TRP A 200 29.74 -6.85 31.97
N GLY A 201 29.19 -7.89 31.37
CA GLY A 201 28.10 -7.80 30.43
C GLY A 201 27.26 -9.06 30.40
N ILE A 202 26.15 -8.99 29.67
CA ILE A 202 25.24 -10.10 29.49
C ILE A 202 25.65 -10.84 28.20
N PRO A 203 26.08 -12.12 28.29
CA PRO A 203 26.48 -12.89 27.12
C PRO A 203 25.26 -13.20 26.25
N TRP A 204 25.45 -13.31 24.92
CA TRP A 204 24.34 -13.53 23.99
C TRP A 204 23.50 -14.77 24.33
N GLN A 205 24.14 -15.85 24.82
CA GLN A 205 23.45 -17.06 25.27
C GLN A 205 22.40 -16.74 26.35
N ARG A 206 22.71 -15.82 27.27
CA ARG A 206 21.81 -15.38 28.33
C ARG A 206 20.74 -14.43 27.78
N VAL A 207 21.12 -13.46 26.95
CA VAL A 207 20.17 -12.55 26.28
C VAL A 207 19.10 -13.35 25.53
N ALA A 208 19.50 -14.30 24.69
CA ALA A 208 18.59 -15.13 23.92
C ALA A 208 17.65 -15.96 24.82
N TRP A 209 18.16 -16.47 25.94
CA TRP A 209 17.36 -17.21 26.90
C TRP A 209 16.30 -16.33 27.61
N GLU A 210 16.68 -15.12 28.05
CA GLU A 210 15.74 -14.18 28.69
C GLU A 210 14.66 -13.71 27.70
N LEU A 211 15.03 -13.40 26.45
CA LEU A 211 14.09 -12.98 25.40
C LEU A 211 13.10 -14.10 25.03
N ARG A 212 13.54 -15.35 24.94
CA ARG A 212 12.63 -16.50 24.75
C ARG A 212 11.69 -16.66 25.93
N SER A 213 12.22 -16.55 27.14
CA SER A 213 11.42 -16.70 28.38
C SER A 213 10.37 -15.58 28.52
N ALA A 214 10.66 -14.39 27.97
CA ALA A 214 9.74 -13.26 27.91
C ALA A 214 8.74 -13.32 26.72
N GLY A 215 8.77 -14.37 25.90
CA GLY A 215 7.84 -14.54 24.77
C GLY A 215 8.12 -13.66 23.54
N VAL A 216 9.34 -13.11 23.42
CA VAL A 216 9.78 -12.29 22.27
C VAL A 216 10.82 -13.01 21.41
N ASP A 217 10.75 -14.34 21.39
CA ASP A 217 11.61 -15.25 20.60
C ASP A 217 11.60 -14.94 19.09
N HIS A 218 10.46 -14.49 18.57
CA HIS A 218 10.34 -14.11 17.17
C HIS A 218 11.35 -13.02 16.76
N LEU A 219 11.78 -12.15 17.68
CA LEU A 219 12.76 -11.08 17.44
C LEU A 219 14.21 -11.56 17.43
N LEU A 220 14.48 -12.80 17.86
CA LEU A 220 15.82 -13.36 17.79
C LEU A 220 16.19 -13.64 16.32
N PRO A 221 17.46 -13.44 15.94
CA PRO A 221 17.96 -13.97 14.67
C PRO A 221 17.67 -15.46 14.63
N ARG A 222 16.93 -15.90 13.61
CA ARG A 222 16.66 -17.31 13.39
C ARG A 222 17.98 -18.04 13.11
N PRO A 223 18.23 -19.22 13.70
CA PRO A 223 19.43 -19.99 13.40
C PRO A 223 19.52 -20.30 11.90
N ASP A 224 20.74 -20.48 11.40
CA ASP A 224 21.06 -20.96 10.04
C ASP A 224 20.43 -22.33 9.69
N GLU A 225 19.81 -23.00 10.67
CA GLU A 225 19.06 -24.26 10.53
C GLU A 225 17.69 -24.05 9.85
N ASP A 226 16.98 -22.94 10.11
CA ASP A 226 15.68 -22.63 9.49
C ASP A 226 15.77 -22.45 7.96
N VAL A 227 16.95 -22.08 7.44
CA VAL A 227 17.19 -21.92 6.00
C VAL A 227 17.27 -23.27 5.30
N ARG A 228 17.86 -24.28 5.97
CA ARG A 228 17.97 -25.65 5.45
C ARG A 228 16.62 -26.38 5.48
N ASP A 229 15.77 -26.03 6.44
CA ASP A 229 14.43 -26.56 6.58
C ASP A 229 13.42 -25.91 5.62
N HIS A 230 13.82 -24.84 4.90
CA HIS A 230 12.97 -24.21 3.89
C HIS A 230 12.71 -25.20 2.74
N PRO A 231 11.46 -25.41 2.29
CA PRO A 231 11.11 -26.47 1.33
C PRO A 231 11.85 -26.36 -0.01
N VAL A 232 12.19 -25.14 -0.45
CA VAL A 232 12.96 -24.91 -1.70
C VAL A 232 14.47 -25.18 -1.57
N TYR A 233 15.01 -25.34 -0.35
CA TYR A 233 16.44 -25.40 -0.11
C TYR A 233 17.10 -26.55 -0.87
N ALA A 234 16.53 -27.75 -0.78
CA ALA A 234 17.03 -28.94 -1.46
C ALA A 234 16.97 -28.84 -3.00
N GLU A 235 15.91 -28.23 -3.54
CA GLU A 235 15.77 -27.98 -4.98
C GLU A 235 16.83 -26.97 -5.47
N LEU A 236 17.06 -25.89 -4.72
CA LEU A 236 18.11 -24.92 -5.05
C LEU A 236 19.50 -25.56 -4.98
N THR A 237 19.83 -26.30 -3.93
CA THR A 237 21.15 -26.93 -3.83
C THR A 237 21.38 -27.92 -4.95
N THR A 238 20.36 -28.71 -5.32
CA THR A 238 20.45 -29.67 -6.44
C THR A 238 20.69 -28.95 -7.77
N LEU A 239 19.99 -27.86 -8.03
CA LEU A 239 20.15 -27.08 -9.24
C LEU A 239 21.52 -26.40 -9.32
N LEU A 240 21.99 -25.89 -8.19
CA LEU A 240 23.28 -25.21 -8.04
C LEU A 240 24.48 -26.17 -8.13
N ASP A 241 24.37 -27.39 -7.61
CA ASP A 241 25.42 -28.42 -7.75
C ASP A 241 25.37 -29.13 -9.11
N GLY A 242 24.23 -29.09 -9.80
CA GLY A 242 23.98 -29.82 -11.04
C GLY A 242 24.27 -29.03 -12.33
N PRO A 243 23.31 -28.91 -13.27
CA PRO A 243 23.55 -28.36 -14.62
C PRO A 243 24.14 -26.94 -14.64
N LEU A 244 23.85 -26.16 -13.60
CA LEU A 244 24.25 -24.76 -13.51
C LEU A 244 25.75 -24.59 -13.21
N SER A 245 26.31 -25.41 -12.30
CA SER A 245 27.75 -25.39 -11.95
C SER A 245 28.63 -25.83 -13.12
N LEU A 246 28.07 -26.66 -14.01
CA LEU A 246 28.73 -27.18 -15.21
C LEU A 246 28.65 -26.22 -16.40
N SER A 247 27.90 -25.12 -16.27
CA SER A 247 27.72 -24.15 -17.36
C SER A 247 28.95 -23.25 -17.56
N ASP A 248 29.28 -22.99 -18.83
CA ASP A 248 30.34 -22.06 -19.18
C ASP A 248 30.05 -20.66 -18.62
N GLY A 249 30.95 -20.15 -17.79
CA GLY A 249 30.81 -18.83 -17.17
C GLY A 249 30.09 -18.83 -15.83
N TRP A 250 29.88 -19.97 -15.18
CA TRP A 250 29.33 -20.05 -13.81
C TRP A 250 30.06 -19.15 -12.80
N VAL A 251 31.41 -19.16 -12.83
CA VAL A 251 32.26 -18.28 -12.01
C VAL A 251 31.91 -16.80 -12.22
N ARG A 252 31.71 -16.41 -13.48
CA ARG A 252 31.33 -15.03 -13.85
C ARG A 252 29.93 -14.70 -13.31
N CYS A 253 29.00 -15.65 -13.33
CA CYS A 253 27.67 -15.49 -12.74
C CYS A 253 27.75 -15.28 -11.23
N CYS A 254 28.51 -16.11 -10.50
CA CYS A 254 28.72 -15.97 -9.06
C CYS A 254 29.27 -14.59 -8.69
N ARG A 255 30.27 -14.12 -9.44
CA ARG A 255 30.89 -12.79 -9.25
C ARG A 255 29.91 -11.65 -9.60
N ALA A 256 29.06 -11.83 -10.61
CA ALA A 256 28.04 -10.86 -10.97
C ALA A 256 26.99 -10.73 -9.85
N VAL A 257 26.51 -11.86 -9.29
CA VAL A 257 25.58 -11.87 -8.16
C VAL A 257 26.19 -11.20 -6.93
N ALA A 258 27.43 -11.55 -6.56
CA ALA A 258 28.14 -10.90 -5.47
C ALA A 258 28.17 -9.36 -5.65
N ARG A 259 28.61 -8.90 -6.83
CA ARG A 259 28.68 -7.48 -7.15
C ARG A 259 27.32 -6.78 -7.07
N GLN A 260 26.28 -7.36 -7.67
CA GLN A 260 24.93 -6.79 -7.66
C GLN A 260 24.34 -6.73 -6.24
N CYS A 261 24.67 -7.70 -5.38
CA CYS A 261 24.20 -7.75 -3.99
C CYS A 261 25.04 -6.90 -3.02
N GLY A 262 26.06 -6.19 -3.51
CA GLY A 262 26.97 -5.40 -2.68
C GLY A 262 27.93 -6.23 -1.84
N LEU A 263 28.29 -7.42 -2.31
CA LEU A 263 29.19 -8.36 -1.64
C LEU A 263 30.53 -8.45 -2.37
N ASP A 264 31.59 -8.66 -1.59
CA ASP A 264 32.86 -9.14 -2.07
C ASP A 264 32.87 -10.67 -2.03
N HIS A 265 33.89 -11.24 -2.66
CA HIS A 265 34.04 -12.69 -2.78
C HIS A 265 35.50 -13.11 -2.62
N ARG A 266 35.75 -14.40 -2.38
CA ARG A 266 37.11 -14.96 -2.41
C ARG A 266 37.71 -14.85 -3.82
N ALA A 267 39.02 -14.65 -3.90
CA ALA A 267 39.73 -14.53 -5.18
C ALA A 267 39.70 -15.83 -5.99
N ASP A 268 39.83 -16.96 -5.29
CA ASP A 268 39.91 -18.30 -5.87
C ASP A 268 38.62 -19.12 -5.63
N GLY A 269 38.31 -20.01 -6.58
CA GLY A 269 37.20 -20.95 -6.50
C GLY A 269 35.81 -20.38 -6.80
N VAL A 270 34.80 -21.20 -6.57
CA VAL A 270 33.36 -20.89 -6.66
C VAL A 270 32.70 -21.14 -5.30
N PRO A 271 31.57 -20.49 -4.98
CA PRO A 271 30.79 -20.86 -3.81
C PRO A 271 30.27 -22.29 -3.94
N SER A 272 30.15 -22.99 -2.81
CA SER A 272 29.38 -24.24 -2.74
C SER A 272 27.88 -23.98 -2.95
N ALA A 273 27.13 -25.00 -3.37
CA ALA A 273 25.68 -24.88 -3.50
C ALA A 273 24.99 -24.54 -2.17
N ASP A 274 25.49 -25.05 -1.03
CA ASP A 274 24.98 -24.70 0.31
C ASP A 274 25.14 -23.19 0.57
N GLU A 275 26.35 -22.66 0.38
CA GLU A 275 26.64 -21.23 0.59
C GLU A 275 25.78 -20.34 -0.32
N PHE A 276 25.60 -20.75 -1.57
CA PHE A 276 24.87 -19.95 -2.54
C PHE A 276 23.36 -20.05 -2.35
N ALA A 277 22.80 -21.23 -2.05
CA ALA A 277 21.39 -21.39 -1.67
C ALA A 277 21.03 -20.53 -0.46
N ARG A 278 21.90 -20.48 0.57
CA ARG A 278 21.72 -19.59 1.72
C ARG A 278 21.66 -18.13 1.30
N LEU A 279 22.56 -17.69 0.42
CA LEU A 279 22.54 -16.32 -0.09
C LEU A 279 21.21 -16.00 -0.80
N LEU A 280 20.73 -16.90 -1.66
CA LEU A 280 19.49 -16.72 -2.40
C LEU A 280 18.26 -16.61 -1.49
N LEU A 281 18.25 -17.30 -0.34
CA LEU A 281 17.14 -17.30 0.60
C LEU A 281 17.19 -16.17 1.64
N THR A 282 18.39 -15.71 1.99
CA THR A 282 18.57 -14.72 3.08
C THR A 282 18.78 -13.30 2.58
N ARG A 283 19.31 -13.11 1.36
CA ARG A 283 19.57 -11.78 0.78
C ARG A 283 18.48 -11.40 -0.20
N GLY A 284 17.73 -10.35 0.11
CA GLY A 284 16.72 -9.82 -0.79
C GLY A 284 17.28 -9.51 -2.18
N ARG A 285 16.55 -9.91 -3.23
CA ARG A 285 16.90 -9.73 -4.66
C ARG A 285 18.10 -10.56 -5.17
N ALA A 286 18.69 -11.45 -4.37
CA ALA A 286 19.78 -12.32 -4.83
C ALA A 286 19.34 -13.33 -5.90
N LEU A 287 18.13 -13.90 -5.77
CA LEU A 287 17.55 -14.78 -6.79
C LEU A 287 17.32 -14.07 -8.13
N PRO A 288 16.66 -12.90 -8.20
CA PRO A 288 16.60 -12.09 -9.42
C PRO A 288 17.97 -11.78 -10.04
N ALA A 289 18.97 -11.46 -9.21
CA ALA A 289 20.34 -11.21 -9.68
C ALA A 289 20.98 -12.45 -10.31
N LEU A 290 20.73 -13.64 -9.76
CA LEU A 290 21.17 -14.91 -10.34
C LEU A 290 20.48 -15.17 -11.68
N VAL A 291 19.16 -14.96 -11.75
CA VAL A 291 18.39 -15.11 -13.00
C VAL A 291 18.94 -14.18 -14.09
N GLU A 292 19.26 -12.92 -13.76
CA GLU A 292 19.87 -11.98 -14.71
C GLU A 292 21.24 -12.47 -15.20
N ALA A 293 22.09 -12.95 -14.29
CA ALA A 293 23.44 -13.39 -14.62
C ALA A 293 23.47 -14.64 -15.52
N VAL A 294 22.54 -15.57 -15.29
CA VAL A 294 22.51 -16.88 -15.96
C VAL A 294 21.76 -16.84 -17.28
N ARG A 295 20.73 -15.99 -17.42
CA ARG A 295 19.85 -15.99 -18.61
C ARG A 295 20.58 -15.89 -19.97
N PRO A 296 21.66 -15.10 -20.14
CA PRO A 296 22.38 -15.03 -21.41
C PRO A 296 23.10 -16.34 -21.80
N THR A 297 23.49 -17.17 -20.82
CA THR A 297 24.29 -18.38 -21.04
C THR A 297 23.50 -19.67 -20.86
N ALA A 298 22.45 -19.67 -20.02
CA ALA A 298 21.61 -20.83 -19.73
C ALA A 298 20.15 -20.41 -19.47
N GLY A 299 19.47 -19.96 -20.53
CA GLY A 299 18.06 -19.55 -20.50
C GLY A 299 17.10 -20.54 -19.83
N PRO A 300 17.12 -21.85 -20.17
CA PRO A 300 16.23 -22.83 -19.55
C PRO A 300 16.38 -22.92 -18.02
N ILE A 301 17.61 -22.79 -17.51
CA ILE A 301 17.83 -22.82 -16.06
C ILE A 301 17.34 -21.53 -15.40
N ALA A 302 17.47 -20.39 -16.08
CA ALA A 302 16.88 -19.14 -15.62
C ALA A 302 15.35 -19.21 -15.54
N ASP A 303 14.69 -19.96 -16.44
CA ASP A 303 13.24 -20.21 -16.38
C ASP A 303 12.87 -21.12 -15.19
N GLU A 304 13.67 -22.15 -14.93
CA GLU A 304 13.50 -23.05 -13.77
C GLU A 304 13.64 -22.29 -12.44
N LEU A 305 14.65 -21.42 -12.30
CA LEU A 305 14.83 -20.54 -11.15
C LEU A 305 13.63 -19.62 -10.93
N LEU A 306 13.02 -19.09 -12.00
CA LEU A 306 11.81 -18.27 -11.91
C LEU A 306 10.58 -19.09 -11.49
N VAL A 307 10.46 -20.34 -11.97
CA VAL A 307 9.41 -21.27 -11.53
C VAL A 307 9.54 -21.58 -10.04
N LEU A 308 10.76 -21.88 -9.57
CA LEU A 308 11.03 -22.12 -8.15
C LEU A 308 10.69 -20.89 -7.29
N GLY A 309 11.12 -19.70 -7.73
CA GLY A 309 10.81 -18.45 -7.04
C GLY A 309 9.31 -18.21 -6.88
N ARG A 310 8.52 -18.46 -7.94
CA ARG A 310 7.07 -18.31 -7.90
C ARG A 310 6.40 -19.35 -7.01
N ARG A 311 6.76 -20.64 -7.16
CA ARG A 311 6.15 -21.76 -6.43
C ARG A 311 6.28 -21.58 -4.91
N TYR A 312 7.42 -21.10 -4.47
CA TYR A 312 7.73 -20.97 -3.04
C TYR A 312 7.61 -19.54 -2.50
N GLY A 313 7.04 -18.62 -3.28
CA GLY A 313 6.82 -17.23 -2.84
C GLY A 313 8.10 -16.50 -2.45
N LEU A 314 9.23 -16.80 -3.10
CA LEU A 314 10.50 -16.17 -2.78
C LEU A 314 10.43 -14.67 -3.06
N PRO A 315 10.86 -13.82 -2.11
CA PRO A 315 10.57 -12.40 -2.17
C PRO A 315 11.36 -11.69 -3.29
N LYS A 316 10.68 -10.75 -3.94
CA LYS A 316 11.19 -9.74 -4.90
C LYS A 316 11.38 -10.22 -6.34
N LEU A 317 10.89 -9.40 -7.26
CA LEU A 317 10.91 -9.63 -8.71
C LEU A 317 12.14 -9.00 -9.38
N LEU A 318 12.50 -7.79 -8.95
CA LEU A 318 13.53 -6.97 -9.57
C LEU A 318 14.91 -7.29 -9.03
N THR A 319 15.92 -7.23 -9.90
CA THR A 319 17.32 -7.24 -9.49
C THR A 319 17.67 -5.95 -8.73
N PRO A 320 18.78 -5.91 -7.97
CA PRO A 320 19.20 -4.69 -7.30
C PRO A 320 19.35 -3.49 -8.26
N GLY A 321 19.88 -3.73 -9.46
CA GLY A 321 20.05 -2.71 -10.50
C GLY A 321 18.71 -2.23 -11.07
N GLU A 322 17.79 -3.15 -11.37
CA GLU A 322 16.46 -2.82 -11.87
C GLU A 322 15.65 -2.02 -10.84
N TYR A 323 15.69 -2.42 -9.58
CA TYR A 323 15.06 -1.71 -8.47
C TYR A 323 15.58 -0.28 -8.33
N GLY A 324 16.91 -0.09 -8.30
CA GLY A 324 17.52 1.23 -8.25
C GLY A 324 17.21 2.07 -9.51
N GLY A 325 17.14 1.42 -10.68
CA GLY A 325 16.72 2.05 -11.93
C GLY A 325 15.30 2.61 -11.87
N LEU A 326 14.33 1.79 -11.47
CA LEU A 326 12.93 2.20 -11.35
C LEU A 326 12.76 3.31 -10.30
N LEU A 327 13.38 3.15 -9.14
CA LEU A 327 13.27 4.13 -8.06
C LEU A 327 13.79 5.51 -8.49
N ARG A 328 14.90 5.56 -9.23
CA ARG A 328 15.41 6.82 -9.81
C ARG A 328 14.41 7.44 -10.79
N GLN A 329 13.81 6.64 -11.67
CA GLN A 329 12.84 7.14 -12.65
C GLN A 329 11.56 7.67 -11.99
N LEU A 330 11.03 6.97 -10.98
CA LEU A 330 9.83 7.40 -10.25
C LEU A 330 10.09 8.65 -9.39
N ARG A 331 11.26 8.74 -8.75
CA ARG A 331 11.66 9.94 -7.98
C ARG A 331 11.91 11.16 -8.86
N ALA A 332 12.23 10.97 -10.14
CA ALA A 332 12.40 12.04 -11.10
C ALA A 332 11.06 12.59 -11.65
N LEU A 333 9.91 12.06 -11.25
CA LEU A 333 8.60 12.60 -11.65
C LEU A 333 8.34 13.94 -10.93
N PRO A 334 7.93 15.00 -11.66
CA PRO A 334 7.46 16.24 -11.03
C PRO A 334 6.29 15.99 -10.06
N PRO A 335 6.08 16.83 -9.03
CA PRO A 335 5.00 16.63 -8.05
C PRO A 335 3.61 16.44 -8.65
N ALA A 336 3.26 17.25 -9.66
CA ALA A 336 1.99 17.14 -10.39
C ALA A 336 1.85 15.80 -11.14
N SER A 337 2.94 15.31 -11.75
CA SER A 337 3.00 14.00 -12.39
C SER A 337 2.94 12.85 -11.38
N ALA A 338 3.62 12.99 -10.25
CA ALA A 338 3.62 12.01 -9.17
C ALA A 338 2.23 11.87 -8.54
N ALA A 339 1.43 12.94 -8.50
CA ALA A 339 0.05 12.94 -8.01
C ALA A 339 -0.86 11.94 -8.76
N GLY A 340 -0.57 11.66 -10.04
CA GLY A 340 -1.32 10.72 -10.87
C GLY A 340 -0.90 9.25 -10.72
N VAL A 341 0.19 8.95 -10.00
CA VAL A 341 0.69 7.57 -9.80
C VAL A 341 -0.36 6.67 -9.14
N PRO A 342 -1.09 7.10 -8.09
CA PRO A 342 -2.19 6.34 -7.52
C PRO A 342 -3.26 5.92 -8.54
N GLY A 343 -3.66 6.84 -9.43
CA GLY A 343 -4.65 6.56 -10.47
C GLY A 343 -4.14 5.56 -11.50
N ALA A 344 -2.89 5.71 -11.93
CA ALA A 344 -2.23 4.77 -12.83
C ALA A 344 -2.13 3.37 -12.23
N VAL A 345 -1.76 3.24 -10.95
CA VAL A 345 -1.65 1.96 -10.25
C VAL A 345 -3.01 1.28 -10.10
N ARG A 346 -4.07 2.03 -9.73
CA ARG A 346 -5.44 1.48 -9.64
C ARG A 346 -5.96 1.00 -10.99
N ALA A 347 -5.75 1.79 -12.04
CA ALA A 347 -6.14 1.41 -13.39
C ALA A 347 -5.41 0.15 -13.86
N ALA A 348 -4.11 0.03 -13.54
CA ALA A 348 -3.31 -1.14 -13.88
C ALA A 348 -3.72 -2.41 -13.13
N LEU A 349 -4.34 -2.28 -11.95
CA LEU A 349 -4.66 -3.39 -11.05
C LEU A 349 -6.17 -3.55 -10.82
N SER A 350 -7.00 -3.10 -11.77
CA SER A 350 -8.46 -3.10 -11.65
C SER A 350 -9.08 -4.48 -11.34
N LEU A 351 -8.36 -5.59 -11.56
CA LEU A 351 -8.77 -6.96 -11.20
C LEU A 351 -8.17 -7.50 -9.90
N ALA A 352 -7.12 -6.89 -9.35
CA ALA A 352 -6.42 -7.38 -8.16
C ALA A 352 -7.04 -6.85 -6.85
N ALA A 353 -6.98 -7.66 -5.80
CA ALA A 353 -7.50 -7.34 -4.46
C ALA A 353 -7.02 -5.98 -3.92
N ALA A 354 -7.82 -5.39 -3.02
CA ALA A 354 -7.71 -4.04 -2.49
C ALA A 354 -6.26 -3.57 -2.22
N LEU A 355 -5.80 -2.58 -2.99
CA LEU A 355 -4.59 -1.81 -2.67
C LEU A 355 -4.79 -1.05 -1.35
N PRO A 356 -3.89 -1.23 -0.35
CA PRO A 356 -3.97 -0.46 0.89
C PRO A 356 -3.92 1.05 0.60
N SER A 357 -4.94 1.79 1.02
CA SER A 357 -5.05 3.22 0.73
C SER A 357 -3.87 4.04 1.29
N ALA A 358 -3.26 3.57 2.38
CA ALA A 358 -2.05 4.17 2.96
C ALA A 358 -0.84 4.15 2.00
N LEU A 359 -0.74 3.16 1.10
CA LEU A 359 0.35 3.10 0.10
C LEU A 359 0.17 4.10 -1.05
N LEU A 360 -1.05 4.63 -1.22
CA LEU A 360 -1.44 5.49 -2.33
C LEU A 360 -1.75 6.94 -1.88
N ALA A 361 -1.67 7.22 -0.58
CA ALA A 361 -1.86 8.55 -0.01
C ALA A 361 -0.59 9.43 -0.15
N GLY A 362 -0.75 10.75 -0.13
CA GLY A 362 0.38 11.70 -0.02
C GLY A 362 1.21 11.91 -1.29
N PHE A 363 0.74 11.49 -2.47
CA PHE A 363 1.38 11.82 -3.75
C PHE A 363 0.99 13.24 -4.21
N GLY A 364 1.99 14.08 -4.48
CA GLY A 364 1.78 15.43 -5.04
C GLY A 364 1.40 16.53 -4.04
N ALA A 365 1.47 16.29 -2.73
CA ALA A 365 1.37 17.37 -1.75
C ALA A 365 2.62 18.27 -1.82
N ASP A 366 2.42 19.58 -1.93
CA ASP A 366 3.50 20.56 -1.80
C ASP A 366 4.14 20.41 -0.41
N VAL A 367 5.41 20.03 -0.38
CA VAL A 367 6.24 20.21 0.81
C VAL A 367 6.46 21.72 0.93
N PRO A 368 6.05 22.38 2.03
CA PRO A 368 6.33 23.80 2.21
C PRO A 368 7.84 24.02 2.10
N GLN A 369 8.26 24.90 1.20
CA GLN A 369 9.62 25.43 1.23
C GLN A 369 9.73 26.32 2.46
N ASP A 370 10.78 26.07 3.26
CA ASP A 370 11.28 26.85 4.40
C ASP A 370 10.62 28.22 4.61
N GLY A 371 9.90 28.35 5.73
CA GLY A 371 9.42 29.64 6.23
C GLY A 371 8.11 29.53 7.02
N ASP A 372 8.23 29.58 8.34
CA ASP A 372 7.16 29.75 9.34
C ASP A 372 6.35 28.51 9.74
N VAL A 373 6.88 27.88 10.81
CA VAL A 373 6.20 26.91 11.69
C VAL A 373 5.09 27.61 12.47
N PRO A 374 3.94 26.94 12.64
CA PRO A 374 3.48 26.64 14.01
C PRO A 374 3.44 25.12 14.25
N HIS A 375 3.91 24.73 15.43
CA HIS A 375 4.01 23.37 15.94
C HIS A 375 2.67 22.64 15.92
N ASP A 376 2.58 21.55 15.14
CA ASP A 376 1.81 20.34 15.47
C ASP A 376 2.28 19.16 14.58
N GLY A 377 3.30 18.44 15.09
CA GLY A 377 3.40 16.97 15.12
C GLY A 377 3.32 16.07 13.88
N HIS A 378 3.11 16.54 12.64
CA HIS A 378 3.01 15.66 11.46
C HIS A 378 3.83 16.15 10.25
N GLU A 379 5.16 16.10 10.35
CA GLU A 379 6.01 16.20 9.15
C GLU A 379 6.12 14.83 8.47
N GLY A 380 5.39 14.69 7.36
CA GLY A 380 5.30 13.47 6.55
C GLY A 380 6.61 13.12 5.87
N ASN A 381 7.15 11.95 6.21
CA ASN A 381 8.32 11.30 5.61
C ASN A 381 8.08 10.94 4.13
N GLY A 382 8.35 11.87 3.20
CA GLY A 382 8.13 11.71 1.76
C GLY A 382 9.08 10.72 1.05
N ASN A 383 10.15 10.26 1.70
CA ASN A 383 11.27 9.60 1.01
C ASN A 383 11.15 8.08 0.79
N GLY A 384 10.26 7.38 1.49
CA GLY A 384 10.11 5.91 1.42
C GLY A 384 8.88 5.38 0.68
N ARG A 385 8.05 6.25 0.11
CA ARG A 385 6.73 5.88 -0.44
C ARG A 385 6.81 5.02 -1.70
N PHE A 386 7.75 5.32 -2.61
CA PHE A 386 7.92 4.54 -3.83
C PHE A 386 8.49 3.16 -3.53
N GLU A 387 9.33 3.04 -2.52
CA GLU A 387 9.88 1.77 -2.03
C GLU A 387 8.79 0.88 -1.45
N ALA A 388 7.91 1.43 -0.62
CA ALA A 388 6.77 0.70 -0.08
C ALA A 388 5.83 0.22 -1.19
N LEU A 389 5.53 1.09 -2.17
CA LEU A 389 4.71 0.76 -3.33
C LEU A 389 5.34 -0.35 -4.19
N ILE A 390 6.63 -0.21 -4.57
CA ILE A 390 7.34 -1.24 -5.35
C ILE A 390 7.35 -2.56 -4.58
N ALA A 391 7.66 -2.53 -3.28
CA ALA A 391 7.70 -3.73 -2.45
C ALA A 391 6.36 -4.47 -2.42
N HIS A 392 5.24 -3.74 -2.38
CA HIS A 392 3.91 -4.31 -2.44
C HIS A 392 3.59 -4.88 -3.83
N LEU A 393 3.85 -4.11 -4.90
CA LEU A 393 3.59 -4.52 -6.28
C LEU A 393 4.41 -5.74 -6.72
N GLU A 394 5.63 -5.91 -6.18
CA GLU A 394 6.45 -7.10 -6.41
C GLU A 394 5.87 -8.38 -5.78
N GLY A 395 4.98 -8.24 -4.80
CA GLY A 395 4.25 -9.36 -4.19
C GLY A 395 2.97 -9.74 -4.93
N LEU A 396 2.53 -8.94 -5.91
CA LEU A 396 1.31 -9.20 -6.67
C LEU A 396 1.61 -10.05 -7.90
N TYR A 397 1.09 -11.27 -7.89
CA TYR A 397 0.96 -12.10 -9.08
C TYR A 397 -0.05 -11.41 -10.03
N GLY A 398 0.21 -11.43 -11.34
CA GLY A 398 -0.70 -10.83 -12.32
C GLY A 398 -2.10 -11.47 -12.27
N ASP A 399 -3.11 -10.74 -12.76
CA ASP A 399 -4.52 -11.18 -12.82
C ASP A 399 -4.85 -12.06 -14.04
N SER A 400 -3.88 -12.29 -14.92
CA SER A 400 -4.09 -13.11 -16.10
C SER A 400 -4.05 -14.57 -15.67
N THR A 401 -5.19 -15.27 -15.80
CA THR A 401 -5.23 -16.73 -15.69
C THR A 401 -4.12 -17.33 -16.57
N PRO A 402 -3.31 -18.27 -16.08
CA PRO A 402 -2.36 -18.98 -16.92
C PRO A 402 -3.16 -19.58 -18.09
N THR A 403 -2.86 -19.20 -19.32
CA THR A 403 -3.41 -19.92 -20.48
C THR A 403 -2.71 -21.27 -20.58
N ASP A 404 -3.44 -22.29 -21.05
CA ASP A 404 -2.93 -23.67 -21.27
C ASP A 404 -1.67 -23.74 -22.17
N ASP A 405 -1.32 -22.64 -22.86
CA ASP A 405 -0.13 -22.48 -23.70
C ASP A 405 1.18 -22.19 -22.93
N GLY A 406 1.18 -22.17 -21.59
CA GLY A 406 2.40 -21.92 -20.79
C GLY A 406 2.93 -20.48 -20.86
N ARG A 407 2.10 -19.51 -21.31
CA ARG A 407 2.47 -18.09 -21.37
C ARG A 407 2.43 -17.46 -19.98
N LEU A 408 3.52 -16.80 -19.59
CA LEU A 408 3.63 -16.12 -18.30
C LEU A 408 2.77 -14.86 -18.24
N ALA A 409 1.90 -14.76 -17.22
CA ALA A 409 1.15 -13.56 -16.91
C ALA A 409 2.07 -12.37 -16.62
N VAL A 410 1.67 -11.17 -17.03
CA VAL A 410 2.43 -9.94 -16.76
C VAL A 410 2.27 -9.57 -15.27
N PRO A 411 3.36 -9.50 -14.47
CA PRO A 411 3.28 -9.12 -13.06
C PRO A 411 2.63 -7.75 -12.83
N GLY A 412 1.95 -7.60 -11.69
CA GLY A 412 1.24 -6.36 -11.34
C GLY A 412 2.14 -5.12 -11.37
N LEU A 413 3.39 -5.26 -10.94
CA LEU A 413 4.40 -4.20 -11.03
C LEU A 413 4.64 -3.72 -12.47
N LEU A 414 4.85 -4.63 -13.44
CA LEU A 414 5.15 -4.22 -14.82
C LEU A 414 3.94 -3.56 -15.48
N ARG A 415 2.72 -3.99 -15.12
CA ARG A 415 1.49 -3.33 -15.55
C ARG A 415 1.39 -1.92 -15.00
N ALA A 416 1.60 -1.75 -13.69
CA ALA A 416 1.60 -0.43 -13.06
C ALA A 416 2.60 0.52 -13.73
N VAL A 417 3.80 0.04 -14.10
CA VAL A 417 4.80 0.84 -14.81
C VAL A 417 4.34 1.26 -16.22
N GLU A 418 3.62 0.42 -16.98
CA GLU A 418 3.04 0.82 -18.27
C GLU A 418 2.04 1.99 -18.11
N PHE A 419 1.19 1.94 -17.09
CA PHE A 419 0.21 2.99 -16.81
C PHE A 419 0.86 4.27 -16.31
N VAL A 420 1.85 4.17 -15.42
CA VAL A 420 2.62 5.34 -14.95
C VAL A 420 3.35 6.00 -16.13
N ALA A 421 3.97 5.22 -17.02
CA ALA A 421 4.62 5.75 -18.21
C ALA A 421 3.62 6.46 -19.14
N ALA A 422 2.42 5.91 -19.31
CA ALA A 422 1.40 6.48 -20.18
C ALA A 422 0.76 7.77 -19.63
N GLY A 423 0.41 7.79 -18.34
CA GLY A 423 -0.37 8.90 -17.75
C GLY A 423 0.40 9.88 -16.88
N CYS A 424 1.57 9.51 -16.35
CA CYS A 424 2.30 10.34 -15.39
C CYS A 424 3.56 10.99 -16.00
N CYS A 425 4.17 10.42 -17.04
CA CYS A 425 5.40 10.96 -17.62
C CYS A 425 5.13 12.21 -18.48
N PRO A 426 5.70 13.38 -18.11
CA PRO A 426 5.49 14.64 -18.81
C PRO A 426 6.24 14.73 -20.15
N THR A 427 7.37 14.02 -20.28
CA THR A 427 8.20 14.05 -21.50
C THR A 427 8.19 12.71 -22.22
N ALA A 428 8.33 12.76 -23.56
CA ALA A 428 8.46 11.56 -24.38
C ALA A 428 9.72 10.74 -24.03
N ALA A 429 10.81 11.41 -23.63
CA ALA A 429 12.05 10.76 -23.21
C ALA A 429 11.85 9.94 -21.92
N GLN A 430 11.29 10.54 -20.87
CA GLN A 430 11.04 9.84 -19.60
C GLN A 430 10.04 8.67 -19.76
N ARG A 431 9.07 8.82 -20.66
CA ARG A 431 8.15 7.74 -21.04
C ARG A 431 8.89 6.60 -21.75
N ALA A 432 9.76 6.92 -22.70
CA ALA A 432 10.56 5.93 -23.42
C ALA A 432 11.51 5.17 -22.48
N ASP A 433 12.13 5.86 -21.54
CA ASP A 433 13.02 5.26 -20.54
C ASP A 433 12.28 4.23 -19.67
N LEU A 434 11.10 4.57 -19.14
CA LEU A 434 10.29 3.64 -18.36
C LEU A 434 9.84 2.44 -19.21
N TRP A 435 9.41 2.66 -20.46
CA TRP A 435 9.04 1.56 -21.36
C TRP A 435 10.20 0.66 -21.74
N GLN A 436 11.40 1.22 -21.92
CA GLN A 436 12.62 0.46 -22.20
C GLN A 436 13.04 -0.36 -20.97
N TRP A 437 13.00 0.26 -19.79
CA TRP A 437 13.23 -0.43 -18.52
C TRP A 437 12.24 -1.60 -18.37
N ASN A 438 10.95 -1.36 -18.57
CA ASN A 438 9.91 -2.37 -18.38
C ASN A 438 10.04 -3.54 -19.37
N ALA A 439 10.37 -3.24 -20.63
CA ALA A 439 10.63 -4.27 -21.64
C ALA A 439 11.88 -5.11 -21.33
N ALA A 440 12.93 -4.49 -20.77
CA ALA A 440 14.13 -5.22 -20.35
C ALA A 440 13.83 -6.20 -19.20
N VAL A 441 13.07 -5.75 -18.19
CA VAL A 441 12.64 -6.60 -17.07
C VAL A 441 11.73 -7.73 -17.58
N ALA A 442 10.76 -7.44 -18.44
CA ALA A 442 9.86 -8.44 -19.00
C ALA A 442 10.62 -9.55 -19.76
N ARG A 443 11.59 -9.18 -20.59
CA ARG A 443 12.45 -10.12 -21.30
C ARG A 443 13.28 -11.00 -20.35
N ARG A 444 13.79 -10.42 -19.26
CA ARG A 444 14.50 -11.19 -18.22
C ARG A 444 13.58 -12.17 -17.49
N LEU A 445 12.30 -11.85 -17.36
CA LEU A 445 11.32 -12.74 -16.71
C LEU A 445 10.75 -13.79 -17.66
N GLY A 446 11.14 -13.79 -18.94
CA GLY A 446 10.58 -14.68 -19.96
C GLY A 446 9.16 -14.33 -20.38
N ILE A 447 8.72 -13.09 -20.13
CA ILE A 447 7.39 -12.62 -20.52
C ILE A 447 7.40 -12.30 -22.02
N HIS A 448 6.38 -12.78 -22.73
CA HIS A 448 6.27 -12.58 -24.17
C HIS A 448 5.99 -11.10 -24.51
N ASP A 449 6.68 -10.56 -25.52
CA ASP A 449 6.57 -9.14 -25.91
C ASP A 449 5.13 -8.74 -26.24
N ALA A 450 4.35 -9.61 -26.89
CA ALA A 450 2.94 -9.36 -27.19
C ALA A 450 2.10 -9.10 -25.92
N ALA A 451 2.31 -9.88 -24.85
CA ALA A 451 1.54 -9.70 -23.60
C ALA A 451 1.84 -8.35 -22.94
N LEU A 452 3.09 -7.88 -23.02
CA LEU A 452 3.46 -6.55 -22.54
C LEU A 452 2.91 -5.44 -23.45
N GLN A 453 2.89 -5.66 -24.77
CA GLN A 453 2.33 -4.72 -25.73
C GLN A 453 0.82 -4.52 -25.54
N ASP A 454 0.07 -5.57 -25.23
CA ASP A 454 -1.35 -5.46 -24.89
C ASP A 454 -1.55 -4.55 -23.67
N ARG A 455 -0.76 -4.74 -22.61
CA ARG A 455 -0.82 -3.87 -21.40
C ARG A 455 -0.42 -2.43 -21.71
N ARG A 456 0.55 -2.22 -22.60
CA ARG A 456 0.92 -0.89 -23.09
C ARG A 456 -0.20 -0.25 -23.90
N HIS A 457 -0.93 -1.04 -24.67
CA HIS A 457 -2.10 -0.57 -25.41
C HIS A 457 -3.20 -0.13 -24.43
N ASP A 458 -3.54 -0.96 -23.45
CA ASP A 458 -4.51 -0.65 -22.38
C ASP A 458 -4.14 0.65 -21.66
N ALA A 459 -2.86 0.79 -21.27
CA ALA A 459 -2.33 1.98 -20.61
C ALA A 459 -2.47 3.26 -21.46
N LYS A 460 -2.22 3.15 -22.78
CA LYS A 460 -2.40 4.27 -23.71
C LYS A 460 -3.87 4.63 -23.89
N GLN A 461 -4.75 3.65 -24.02
CA GLN A 461 -6.20 3.89 -24.10
C GLN A 461 -6.72 4.58 -22.84
N TRP A 462 -6.29 4.11 -21.66
CA TRP A 462 -6.61 4.74 -20.38
C TRP A 462 -6.13 6.19 -20.31
N ALA A 463 -4.86 6.45 -20.66
CA ALA A 463 -4.31 7.81 -20.64
C ALA A 463 -5.01 8.75 -21.64
N GLN A 464 -5.41 8.23 -22.80
CA GLN A 464 -6.21 8.97 -23.79
C GLN A 464 -7.63 9.26 -23.28
N GLY A 465 -8.26 8.31 -22.57
CA GLY A 465 -9.55 8.49 -21.91
C GLY A 465 -9.50 9.54 -20.79
N ALA A 466 -8.48 9.47 -19.94
CA ALA A 466 -8.23 10.46 -18.88
C ALA A 466 -7.94 11.87 -19.44
N SER A 467 -7.31 11.95 -20.62
CA SER A 467 -7.01 13.21 -21.31
C SER A 467 -8.22 13.79 -22.09
N ARG A 468 -9.28 13.01 -22.31
CA ARG A 468 -10.44 13.41 -23.15
C ARG A 468 -11.55 14.16 -22.41
N GLY A 469 -11.30 14.59 -21.18
CA GLY A 469 -12.14 15.54 -20.46
C GLY A 469 -12.02 15.29 -18.97
N SER A 470 -11.75 16.35 -18.20
CA SER A 470 -11.86 16.36 -16.74
C SER A 470 -13.32 16.12 -16.36
N ALA A 471 -13.75 14.87 -16.47
CA ALA A 471 -15.07 14.43 -16.05
C ALA A 471 -15.20 14.79 -14.56
N PRO A 472 -16.30 15.44 -14.13
CA PRO A 472 -16.42 15.90 -12.75
C PRO A 472 -16.16 14.76 -11.76
N PRO A 473 -15.45 15.04 -10.64
CA PRO A 473 -15.33 14.08 -9.56
C PRO A 473 -16.72 13.65 -9.11
N ARG A 474 -16.87 12.40 -8.67
CA ARG A 474 -18.18 11.86 -8.31
C ARG A 474 -18.15 11.01 -7.07
N VAL A 475 -19.30 10.94 -6.41
CA VAL A 475 -19.62 9.88 -5.45
C VAL A 475 -20.50 8.87 -6.17
N VAL A 476 -20.09 7.60 -6.13
CA VAL A 476 -20.89 6.48 -6.62
C VAL A 476 -21.49 5.78 -5.41
N ALA A 477 -22.79 5.58 -5.42
CA ALA A 477 -23.54 4.97 -4.34
C ALA A 477 -24.37 3.81 -4.86
N LYS A 478 -24.04 2.57 -4.49
CA LYS A 478 -24.90 1.41 -4.77
C LYS A 478 -25.99 1.37 -3.72
N LEU A 479 -27.23 1.38 -4.19
CA LEU A 479 -28.43 1.36 -3.37
C LEU A 479 -29.24 0.11 -3.66
N SER A 480 -29.58 -0.63 -2.60
CA SER A 480 -30.51 -1.76 -2.68
C SER A 480 -31.61 -1.59 -1.63
N SER A 481 -32.88 -1.71 -2.03
CA SER A 481 -33.99 -1.70 -1.08
C SER A 481 -33.94 -2.97 -0.21
N CYS A 482 -34.21 -2.85 1.08
CA CYS A 482 -34.27 -4.02 1.97
C CYS A 482 -35.60 -4.79 1.85
N GLY A 483 -36.52 -4.32 1.00
CA GLY A 483 -37.91 -4.78 0.96
C GLY A 483 -38.67 -4.34 2.21
N SER A 484 -39.94 -3.96 2.04
CA SER A 484 -40.89 -4.04 3.15
C SER A 484 -41.12 -5.51 3.40
N ALA A 485 -40.56 -6.07 4.48
CA ALA A 485 -40.97 -7.40 4.92
C ALA A 485 -42.50 -7.39 4.97
N ALA A 486 -43.15 -8.32 4.27
CA ALA A 486 -44.60 -8.46 4.27
C ALA A 486 -45.09 -8.58 5.72
N VAL A 487 -45.49 -7.45 6.30
CA VAL A 487 -46.07 -7.37 7.63
C VAL A 487 -47.45 -6.76 7.42
N THR A 488 -48.45 -7.59 7.67
CA THR A 488 -49.87 -7.33 7.69
C THR A 488 -50.29 -6.46 8.88
N ASP A 489 -49.59 -5.36 9.15
CA ASP A 489 -49.89 -4.47 10.27
C ASP A 489 -49.94 -2.99 9.80
N PRO A 490 -50.99 -2.20 10.14
CA PRO A 490 -51.26 -0.89 9.58
C PRO A 490 -50.43 0.23 10.23
N GLY A 491 -49.12 0.02 10.30
CA GLY A 491 -48.12 1.03 10.62
C GLY A 491 -46.96 0.93 9.64
N GLU A 492 -47.08 1.58 8.48
CA GLU A 492 -46.03 1.64 7.45
C GLU A 492 -44.69 2.04 8.10
N GLN A 493 -43.80 1.06 8.28
CA GLN A 493 -42.42 1.38 8.62
C GLN A 493 -41.76 2.03 7.41
N PRO A 494 -41.00 3.13 7.59
CA PRO A 494 -40.32 3.79 6.49
C PRO A 494 -39.35 2.83 5.80
N GLU A 495 -39.33 2.87 4.47
CA GLU A 495 -38.45 2.03 3.64
C GLU A 495 -36.98 2.23 4.06
N ARG A 496 -36.23 1.12 4.10
CA ARG A 496 -34.82 1.12 4.45
C ARG A 496 -33.96 0.60 3.30
N TYR A 497 -32.74 1.12 3.23
CA TYR A 497 -31.82 0.88 2.12
C TYR A 497 -30.46 0.39 2.61
N ARG A 498 -29.83 -0.52 1.87
CA ARG A 498 -28.41 -0.83 1.98
C ARG A 498 -27.63 0.08 1.05
N LEU A 499 -26.49 0.58 1.52
CA LEU A 499 -25.69 1.57 0.82
C LEU A 499 -24.22 1.17 0.84
N ARG A 500 -23.59 1.13 -0.34
CA ARG A 500 -22.13 1.07 -0.50
C ARG A 500 -21.65 2.31 -1.25
N LEU A 501 -20.55 2.91 -0.80
CA LEU A 501 -20.07 4.21 -1.27
C LEU A 501 -18.66 4.12 -1.83
N TRP A 502 -18.45 4.79 -2.96
CA TRP A 502 -17.16 5.03 -3.59
C TRP A 502 -17.00 6.50 -3.97
N CYS A 503 -15.77 6.98 -3.95
CA CYS A 503 -15.37 8.29 -4.44
C CYS A 503 -14.48 8.12 -5.68
N ASP A 504 -14.66 8.98 -6.68
CA ASP A 504 -13.85 9.00 -7.90
C ASP A 504 -13.43 10.43 -8.20
N ASP A 505 -12.16 10.74 -7.90
CA ASP A 505 -11.55 12.05 -8.15
C ASP A 505 -11.00 12.20 -9.59
N GLY A 506 -11.29 11.24 -10.48
CA GLY A 506 -10.65 11.11 -11.80
C GLY A 506 -9.47 10.13 -11.81
N ASP A 507 -9.02 9.70 -10.62
CA ASP A 507 -7.98 8.69 -10.42
C ASP A 507 -8.56 7.27 -10.18
N GLY A 508 -9.83 7.05 -10.52
CA GLY A 508 -10.54 5.79 -10.32
C GLY A 508 -11.26 5.66 -8.98
N LEU A 509 -12.14 4.65 -8.88
CA LEU A 509 -13.02 4.45 -7.72
C LEU A 509 -12.26 4.01 -6.47
N ARG A 510 -12.50 4.72 -5.37
CA ARG A 510 -12.02 4.41 -4.01
C ARG A 510 -13.22 4.15 -3.11
N GLN A 511 -13.30 2.96 -2.53
CA GLN A 511 -14.36 2.65 -1.56
C GLN A 511 -14.16 3.46 -0.28
N VAL A 512 -15.25 3.99 0.27
CA VAL A 512 -15.23 4.83 1.49
C VAL A 512 -16.14 4.33 2.61
N SER A 513 -16.95 3.29 2.35
CA SER A 513 -17.80 2.65 3.35
C SER A 513 -17.33 1.21 3.61
N ASP A 514 -17.10 0.88 4.87
CA ASP A 514 -16.68 -0.46 5.32
C ASP A 514 -17.87 -1.38 5.67
N ASP A 515 -19.06 -0.83 5.93
CA ASP A 515 -20.26 -1.58 6.34
C ASP A 515 -21.37 -1.53 5.26
N SER A 516 -21.44 -2.58 4.44
CA SER A 516 -22.41 -2.70 3.34
C SER A 516 -23.77 -3.28 3.74
N GLU A 517 -23.87 -3.91 4.90
CA GLU A 517 -25.02 -4.74 5.24
C GLU A 517 -26.04 -4.04 6.16
N ARG A 518 -25.61 -2.99 6.86
CA ARG A 518 -26.48 -2.19 7.73
C ARG A 518 -27.59 -1.48 6.94
N PRO A 519 -28.88 -1.73 7.25
CA PRO A 519 -30.00 -0.97 6.71
C PRO A 519 -30.00 0.48 7.23
N ARG A 520 -30.23 1.44 6.33
CA ARG A 520 -30.27 2.88 6.61
C ARG A 520 -31.62 3.49 6.25
N SER A 521 -32.05 4.51 6.98
CA SER A 521 -33.14 5.38 6.54
C SER A 521 -32.71 6.26 5.35
N ALA A 522 -33.67 6.90 4.68
CA ALA A 522 -33.39 7.88 3.63
C ALA A 522 -32.50 9.04 4.12
N GLU A 523 -32.71 9.49 5.36
CA GLU A 523 -31.94 10.56 5.98
C GLU A 523 -30.51 10.13 6.33
N GLU A 524 -30.34 8.92 6.88
CA GLU A 524 -29.01 8.35 7.16
C GLU A 524 -28.22 8.15 5.86
N ALA A 525 -28.86 7.59 4.82
CA ALA A 525 -28.23 7.41 3.52
C ALA A 525 -27.82 8.75 2.89
N ALA A 526 -28.68 9.78 2.99
CA ALA A 526 -28.35 11.12 2.49
C ALA A 526 -27.16 11.75 3.24
N GLN A 527 -27.10 11.60 4.56
CA GLN A 527 -25.98 12.12 5.35
C GLN A 527 -24.66 11.44 4.96
N GLU A 528 -24.63 10.12 4.78
CA GLU A 528 -23.40 9.41 4.42
C GLU A 528 -22.93 9.72 3.00
N ILE A 529 -23.85 9.90 2.05
CA ILE A 529 -23.50 10.37 0.70
C ILE A 529 -22.85 11.75 0.78
N LEU A 530 -23.37 12.67 1.62
CA LEU A 530 -22.78 14.00 1.80
C LEU A 530 -21.41 13.95 2.49
N ASP A 531 -21.24 13.08 3.48
CA ASP A 531 -19.95 12.87 4.14
C ASP A 531 -18.91 12.36 3.12
N ALA A 532 -19.30 11.44 2.22
CA ALA A 532 -18.46 10.98 1.13
C ALA A 532 -18.11 12.09 0.12
N VAL A 533 -19.06 12.97 -0.22
CA VAL A 533 -18.78 14.17 -1.04
C VAL A 533 -17.75 15.07 -0.37
N GLY A 534 -17.81 15.22 0.97
CA GLY A 534 -16.83 15.97 1.75
C GLY A 534 -15.41 15.39 1.70
N SER A 535 -15.26 14.11 1.35
CA SER A 535 -13.96 13.43 1.22
C SER A 535 -13.32 13.53 -0.16
N LEU A 536 -14.04 14.05 -1.17
CA LEU A 536 -13.51 14.30 -2.51
C LEU A 536 -12.53 15.48 -2.49
N ARG A 537 -11.51 15.44 -3.37
CA ARG A 537 -10.63 16.61 -3.55
C ARG A 537 -11.48 17.75 -4.08
N ARG A 538 -11.43 18.90 -3.41
CA ARG A 538 -12.17 20.08 -3.86
C ARG A 538 -11.73 20.43 -5.29
N PRO A 539 -12.64 20.44 -6.27
CA PRO A 539 -12.33 21.02 -7.57
C PRO A 539 -11.97 22.49 -7.35
N ASP A 540 -11.22 23.05 -8.29
CA ASP A 540 -11.08 24.49 -8.44
C ASP A 540 -12.48 25.14 -8.25
N PRO A 541 -12.62 26.23 -7.49
CA PRO A 541 -13.89 26.96 -7.38
C PRO A 541 -14.56 27.28 -8.73
N ALA A 542 -13.78 27.38 -9.81
CA ALA A 542 -14.25 27.56 -11.19
C ALA A 542 -14.51 26.25 -11.96
N GLY A 543 -14.21 25.09 -11.37
CA GLY A 543 -14.31 23.77 -11.96
C GLY A 543 -15.71 23.14 -11.89
N PRO A 544 -15.91 21.97 -12.53
CA PRO A 544 -17.21 21.30 -12.57
C PRO A 544 -17.59 20.75 -11.20
N ARG A 545 -18.89 20.80 -10.87
CA ARG A 545 -19.42 20.32 -9.58
C ARG A 545 -19.29 18.81 -9.43
N PHE A 546 -19.23 18.35 -8.18
CA PHE A 546 -19.32 16.94 -7.86
C PHE A 546 -20.64 16.33 -8.32
N VAL A 547 -20.58 15.15 -8.94
CA VAL A 547 -21.78 14.40 -9.35
C VAL A 547 -22.06 13.27 -8.35
N ILE A 548 -23.33 13.04 -8.03
CA ILE A 548 -23.79 11.86 -7.29
C ILE A 548 -24.37 10.88 -8.30
N GLU A 549 -23.78 9.69 -8.41
CA GLU A 549 -24.24 8.62 -9.27
C GLU A 549 -24.78 7.47 -8.43
N LEU A 550 -26.08 7.20 -8.56
CA LEU A 550 -26.76 6.13 -7.85
C LEU A 550 -26.81 4.89 -8.73
N ILE A 551 -26.17 3.80 -8.28
CA ILE A 551 -26.32 2.49 -8.91
C ILE A 551 -27.52 1.80 -8.26
N VAL A 552 -28.53 1.52 -9.07
CA VAL A 552 -29.80 0.91 -8.63
C VAL A 552 -30.11 -0.31 -9.49
N ASP A 553 -30.86 -1.25 -8.91
CA ASP A 553 -31.47 -2.36 -9.65
C ASP A 553 -32.73 -1.87 -10.39
N ARG A 554 -33.24 -2.65 -11.35
CA ARG A 554 -34.35 -2.22 -12.24
C ARG A 554 -35.61 -1.75 -11.49
N ASP A 555 -35.90 -2.35 -10.33
CA ASP A 555 -37.09 -2.06 -9.52
C ASP A 555 -36.92 -0.79 -8.66
N ALA A 556 -35.68 -0.32 -8.50
CA ALA A 556 -35.34 0.85 -7.70
C ALA A 556 -35.13 2.14 -8.53
N LEU A 557 -35.39 2.11 -9.84
CA LEU A 557 -35.30 3.29 -10.73
C LEU A 557 -36.20 4.46 -10.30
N GLU A 558 -37.30 4.19 -9.61
CA GLU A 558 -38.28 5.20 -9.18
C GLU A 558 -38.00 5.74 -7.75
N VAL A 559 -36.96 5.27 -7.05
CA VAL A 559 -36.64 5.68 -5.67
C VAL A 559 -36.33 7.18 -5.57
N PRO A 560 -36.93 7.92 -4.61
CA PRO A 560 -36.82 9.38 -4.48
C PRO A 560 -35.54 9.92 -3.83
N ALA A 561 -34.40 9.36 -4.19
CA ALA A 561 -33.11 9.72 -3.61
C ALA A 561 -32.71 11.19 -3.82
N ASP A 562 -33.12 11.81 -4.92
CA ASP A 562 -32.93 13.24 -5.18
C ASP A 562 -33.64 14.15 -4.18
N SER A 563 -34.70 13.64 -3.53
CA SER A 563 -35.51 14.38 -2.55
C SER A 563 -35.13 14.10 -1.10
N TRP A 564 -34.22 13.15 -0.84
CA TRP A 564 -33.78 12.81 0.51
C TRP A 564 -33.01 13.97 1.15
N LYS A 565 -33.30 14.22 2.42
CA LYS A 565 -32.69 15.29 3.20
C LYS A 565 -31.85 14.68 4.31
N PRO A 566 -30.63 15.18 4.56
CA PRO A 566 -29.88 14.79 5.75
C PRO A 566 -30.64 15.27 6.99
N ALA A 567 -30.63 14.46 8.05
CA ALA A 567 -31.18 14.81 9.35
C ALA A 567 -30.13 14.61 10.46
N GLY A 568 -30.14 15.47 11.47
CA GLY A 568 -29.25 15.39 12.64
C GLY A 568 -28.37 16.62 12.84
N ALA A 569 -27.66 16.67 13.97
CA ALA A 569 -26.88 17.84 14.42
C ALA A 569 -25.70 18.24 13.49
N LYS A 570 -25.32 17.37 12.53
CA LYS A 570 -24.27 17.62 11.54
C LYS A 570 -24.78 18.21 10.21
N ALA A 571 -26.09 18.23 9.97
CA ALA A 571 -26.67 18.74 8.74
C ALA A 571 -26.67 20.28 8.75
N LEU A 572 -25.63 20.89 8.17
CA LEU A 572 -25.51 22.36 8.06
C LEU A 572 -26.63 23.00 7.22
N LEU A 573 -27.23 22.25 6.28
CA LEU A 573 -28.33 22.68 5.44
C LEU A 573 -29.33 21.52 5.20
N PRO A 574 -30.64 21.67 5.51
CA PRO A 574 -31.65 20.62 5.31
C PRO A 574 -32.17 20.62 3.85
N VAL A 575 -31.25 20.58 2.88
CA VAL A 575 -31.58 20.66 1.45
C VAL A 575 -31.53 19.26 0.85
N PRO A 576 -32.49 18.89 -0.03
CA PRO A 576 -32.46 17.60 -0.73
C PRO A 576 -31.20 17.38 -1.56
N LEU A 577 -30.68 16.14 -1.61
CA LEU A 577 -29.43 15.77 -2.31
C LEU A 577 -29.33 16.31 -3.75
N GLY A 578 -30.42 16.26 -4.51
CA GLY A 578 -30.44 16.64 -5.92
C GLY A 578 -30.42 18.14 -6.20
N ALA A 579 -30.44 19.00 -5.17
CA ALA A 579 -30.38 20.46 -5.34
C ALA A 579 -28.93 21.02 -5.28
N PRO A 580 -28.08 20.67 -4.29
CA PRO A 580 -26.70 21.14 -4.25
C PRO A 580 -25.79 20.42 -5.27
N TYR A 581 -26.11 19.18 -5.67
CA TYR A 581 -25.29 18.35 -6.56
C TYR A 581 -26.12 17.77 -7.71
N PRO A 582 -25.57 17.68 -8.94
CA PRO A 582 -26.14 16.83 -9.98
C PRO A 582 -26.26 15.41 -9.47
N LEU A 583 -27.47 14.84 -9.53
CA LEU A 583 -27.75 13.47 -9.12
C LEU A 583 -28.36 12.71 -10.29
N VAL A 584 -27.70 11.63 -10.68
CA VAL A 584 -28.06 10.73 -11.78
C VAL A 584 -28.22 9.30 -11.29
N VAL A 585 -28.99 8.49 -12.02
CA VAL A 585 -29.15 7.06 -11.76
C VAL A 585 -28.48 6.23 -12.85
N ASN A 586 -27.94 5.07 -12.51
CA ASN A 586 -27.33 4.13 -13.43
C ASN A 586 -27.83 2.72 -13.08
N CYS A 587 -28.23 1.93 -14.07
CA CYS A 587 -28.77 0.59 -13.89
C CYS A 587 -27.95 -0.42 -14.72
N PRO A 588 -26.79 -0.87 -14.22
CA PRO A 588 -25.91 -1.80 -14.93
C PRO A 588 -26.58 -3.13 -15.29
N GLU A 589 -27.47 -3.63 -14.42
CA GLU A 589 -28.26 -4.86 -14.62
C GLU A 589 -28.91 -4.89 -16.00
N LEU A 590 -29.64 -3.83 -16.37
CA LEU A 590 -30.35 -3.76 -17.65
C LEU A 590 -29.40 -3.55 -18.83
N ARG A 591 -28.33 -2.78 -18.63
CA ARG A 591 -27.33 -2.52 -19.68
C ARG A 591 -26.59 -3.81 -20.09
N GLU A 592 -26.31 -4.68 -19.12
CA GLU A 592 -25.53 -5.89 -19.32
C GLU A 592 -26.38 -7.12 -19.72
N LEU A 593 -27.71 -7.01 -19.61
CA LEU A 593 -28.67 -8.08 -19.88
C LEU A 593 -28.54 -8.71 -21.29
N ASN A 594 -28.19 -7.91 -22.30
CA ASN A 594 -28.23 -8.31 -23.72
C ASN A 594 -26.85 -8.64 -24.33
N GLY A 595 -25.80 -8.78 -23.51
CA GLY A 595 -24.47 -9.24 -23.93
C GLY A 595 -23.57 -8.20 -24.63
N GLU A 596 -22.39 -8.65 -25.09
CA GLU A 596 -21.30 -7.76 -25.56
C GLU A 596 -21.67 -6.88 -26.76
N ALA A 597 -22.44 -7.40 -27.71
CA ALA A 597 -22.84 -6.64 -28.90
C ALA A 597 -23.67 -5.38 -28.54
N MET A 598 -24.50 -5.47 -27.49
CA MET A 598 -25.28 -4.33 -27.00
C MET A 598 -24.38 -3.32 -26.26
N LEU A 599 -23.35 -3.80 -25.56
CA LEU A 599 -22.36 -2.93 -24.91
C LEU A 599 -21.53 -2.14 -25.92
N ASP A 600 -21.18 -2.73 -27.06
CA ASP A 600 -20.49 -2.01 -28.14
C ASP A 600 -21.38 -0.93 -28.77
N GLN A 601 -22.65 -1.24 -29.03
CA GLN A 601 -23.61 -0.25 -29.51
C GLN A 601 -23.82 0.87 -28.50
N TRP A 602 -23.86 0.57 -27.20
CA TRP A 602 -23.93 1.58 -26.14
C TRP A 602 -22.71 2.52 -26.16
N ARG A 603 -21.49 1.99 -26.33
CA ARG A 603 -20.26 2.82 -26.47
C ARG A 603 -20.33 3.71 -27.72
N GLU A 604 -20.85 3.18 -28.83
CA GLU A 604 -21.05 3.95 -30.06
C GLU A 604 -22.08 5.07 -29.87
N ARG A 605 -23.23 4.76 -29.25
CA ARG A 605 -24.26 5.75 -28.88
C ARG A 605 -23.67 6.85 -28.01
N TRP A 606 -22.89 6.49 -27.00
CA TRP A 606 -22.21 7.45 -26.13
C TRP A 606 -21.27 8.39 -26.91
N ALA A 607 -20.51 7.86 -27.87
CA ALA A 607 -19.62 8.66 -28.71
C ALA A 607 -20.37 9.69 -29.59
N ARG A 608 -21.64 9.42 -29.89
CA ARG A 608 -22.52 10.26 -30.73
C ARG A 608 -23.44 11.18 -29.93
N LEU A 609 -23.32 11.20 -28.61
CA LEU A 609 -24.27 11.87 -27.70
C LEU A 609 -24.56 13.34 -28.06
N ASP A 610 -23.56 14.09 -28.53
CA ASP A 610 -23.72 15.51 -28.89
C ASP A 610 -24.15 15.74 -30.34
N SER A 611 -24.22 14.68 -31.16
CA SER A 611 -24.47 14.76 -32.60
C SER A 611 -25.92 14.46 -32.98
N GLU A 612 -26.74 14.01 -32.04
CA GLU A 612 -28.11 13.57 -32.30
C GLU A 612 -29.13 14.33 -31.47
N GLU A 613 -30.30 14.56 -32.06
CA GLU A 613 -31.44 15.13 -31.35
C GLU A 613 -32.07 14.09 -30.41
N PRO A 614 -32.56 14.51 -29.23
CA PRO A 614 -33.29 13.62 -28.33
C PRO A 614 -34.52 13.01 -29.02
N VAL A 615 -34.72 11.71 -28.83
CA VAL A 615 -35.98 11.06 -29.19
C VAL A 615 -36.97 11.25 -28.05
N HIS A 616 -38.19 11.70 -28.37
CA HIS A 616 -39.28 11.84 -27.42
C HIS A 616 -40.25 10.67 -27.52
N ILE A 617 -40.48 9.98 -26.41
CA ILE A 617 -41.41 8.85 -26.29
C ILE A 617 -42.59 9.29 -25.44
N ASP A 618 -43.78 9.26 -26.03
CA ASP A 618 -45.06 9.53 -25.38
C ASP A 618 -46.05 8.39 -25.67
N ASP A 619 -47.26 8.45 -25.12
CA ASP A 619 -48.27 7.41 -25.33
C ASP A 619 -48.72 7.27 -26.80
N ALA A 620 -48.49 8.28 -27.65
CA ALA A 620 -48.84 8.24 -29.08
C ALA A 620 -47.73 7.63 -29.95
N THR A 621 -46.46 7.92 -29.64
CA THR A 621 -45.29 7.39 -30.36
C THR A 621 -44.92 5.97 -29.93
N ALA A 622 -45.37 5.54 -28.76
CA ALA A 622 -45.12 4.21 -28.20
C ALA A 622 -46.38 3.58 -27.58
N PRO A 623 -47.35 3.12 -28.39
CA PRO A 623 -48.59 2.52 -27.89
C PRO A 623 -48.35 1.19 -27.15
N ASP A 624 -47.27 0.47 -27.48
CA ASP A 624 -46.93 -0.83 -26.90
C ASP A 624 -45.39 -1.02 -26.76
N PRO A 625 -44.93 -2.06 -26.02
CA PRO A 625 -43.51 -2.40 -25.88
C PRO A 625 -42.77 -2.65 -27.20
N GLU A 626 -43.41 -3.26 -28.20
CA GLU A 626 -42.77 -3.59 -29.47
C GLU A 626 -42.46 -2.33 -30.28
N ALA A 627 -43.35 -1.34 -30.25
CA ALA A 627 -43.15 -0.03 -30.87
C ALA A 627 -41.95 0.73 -30.28
N VAL A 628 -41.76 0.66 -28.95
CA VAL A 628 -40.57 1.25 -28.28
C VAL A 628 -39.30 0.58 -28.79
N CYS A 629 -39.25 -0.76 -28.78
CA CYS A 629 -38.10 -1.50 -29.30
C CYS A 629 -37.83 -1.17 -30.77
N GLY A 630 -38.86 -1.15 -31.62
CA GLY A 630 -38.74 -0.81 -33.04
C GLY A 630 -38.12 0.57 -33.25
N LEU A 631 -38.60 1.58 -32.52
CA LEU A 631 -38.08 2.95 -32.56
C LEU A 631 -36.60 3.03 -32.16
N LEU A 632 -36.20 2.31 -31.10
CA LEU A 632 -34.83 2.30 -30.58
C LEU A 632 -33.87 1.45 -31.40
N MET A 633 -34.37 0.54 -32.24
CA MET A 633 -33.56 -0.28 -33.14
C MET A 633 -33.39 0.39 -34.52
N GLU A 634 -34.39 1.15 -34.98
CA GLU A 634 -34.29 1.93 -36.23
C GLU A 634 -33.24 3.04 -36.12
N ARG A 635 -33.09 3.63 -34.93
CA ARG A 635 -32.17 4.75 -34.67
C ARG A 635 -31.14 4.38 -33.61
N LEU A 636 -29.86 4.67 -33.87
CA LEU A 636 -28.77 4.56 -32.88
C LEU A 636 -28.82 5.69 -31.84
N THR A 637 -29.98 5.90 -31.22
CA THR A 637 -30.24 7.05 -30.36
C THR A 637 -29.50 6.97 -29.03
N ALA A 638 -28.78 8.05 -28.72
CA ALA A 638 -28.02 8.21 -27.48
C ALA A 638 -28.83 8.83 -26.32
N HIS A 639 -29.88 9.60 -26.63
CA HIS A 639 -30.64 10.38 -25.66
C HIS A 639 -32.15 10.25 -25.90
N VAL A 640 -32.87 9.80 -24.88
CA VAL A 640 -34.33 9.62 -24.90
C VAL A 640 -35.00 10.40 -23.78
N THR A 641 -36.13 11.03 -24.08
CA THR A 641 -37.05 11.61 -23.09
C THR A 641 -38.35 10.82 -23.07
N VAL A 642 -38.85 10.50 -21.88
CA VAL A 642 -40.04 9.66 -21.68
C VAL A 642 -41.13 10.46 -20.97
N ASP A 643 -42.28 10.58 -21.61
CA ASP A 643 -43.48 11.28 -21.15
C ASP A 643 -44.74 10.43 -21.43
N VAL A 644 -44.77 9.25 -20.82
CA VAL A 644 -45.88 8.28 -20.89
C VAL A 644 -46.67 8.24 -19.58
N ALA A 645 -47.88 7.68 -19.61
CA ALA A 645 -48.69 7.47 -18.42
C ALA A 645 -47.92 6.75 -17.29
N ALA A 646 -48.15 7.17 -16.04
CA ALA A 646 -47.38 6.73 -14.86
C ALA A 646 -47.28 5.20 -14.70
N HIS A 647 -48.34 4.46 -15.04
CA HIS A 647 -48.37 3.00 -14.94
C HIS A 647 -47.51 2.26 -15.98
N ARG A 648 -47.13 2.92 -17.09
CA ARG A 648 -46.27 2.36 -18.15
C ARG A 648 -44.82 2.80 -18.04
N ARG A 649 -44.57 3.93 -17.39
CA ARG A 649 -43.28 4.63 -17.35
C ARG A 649 -42.10 3.75 -16.98
N ALA A 650 -42.21 2.99 -15.88
CA ALA A 650 -41.14 2.12 -15.43
C ALA A 650 -40.74 1.10 -16.51
N GLY A 651 -41.71 0.45 -17.15
CA GLY A 651 -41.45 -0.51 -18.23
C GLY A 651 -40.78 0.12 -19.45
N VAL A 652 -41.22 1.31 -19.87
CA VAL A 652 -40.61 2.05 -21.00
C VAL A 652 -39.18 2.47 -20.67
N VAL A 653 -38.92 3.01 -19.48
CA VAL A 653 -37.57 3.40 -19.05
C VAL A 653 -36.63 2.19 -18.99
N GLN A 654 -37.07 1.09 -18.39
CA GLN A 654 -36.27 -0.14 -18.32
C GLN A 654 -35.93 -0.66 -19.73
N MET A 655 -36.88 -0.58 -20.67
CA MET A 655 -36.67 -0.98 -22.06
C MET A 655 -35.64 -0.11 -22.77
N CYS A 656 -35.68 1.21 -22.58
CA CYS A 656 -34.67 2.12 -23.13
C CYS A 656 -33.26 1.76 -22.63
N LEU A 657 -33.12 1.49 -21.33
CA LEU A 657 -31.84 1.11 -20.73
C LEU A 657 -31.37 -0.27 -21.22
N ALA A 658 -32.26 -1.24 -21.32
CA ALA A 658 -31.96 -2.57 -21.84
C ALA A 658 -31.57 -2.56 -23.33
N ALA A 659 -32.15 -1.64 -24.11
CA ALA A 659 -31.80 -1.38 -25.50
C ALA A 659 -30.48 -0.59 -25.66
N GLY A 660 -29.73 -0.35 -24.58
CA GLY A 660 -28.41 0.30 -24.62
C GLY A 660 -28.45 1.82 -24.80
N VAL A 661 -29.56 2.49 -24.50
CA VAL A 661 -29.62 3.97 -24.51
C VAL A 661 -28.88 4.52 -23.28
N PRO A 662 -27.80 5.31 -23.45
CA PRO A 662 -27.00 5.79 -22.32
C PRO A 662 -27.66 6.91 -21.50
N VAL A 663 -28.54 7.71 -22.10
CA VAL A 663 -29.18 8.86 -21.45
C VAL A 663 -30.70 8.76 -21.59
N VAL A 664 -31.40 8.56 -20.47
CA VAL A 664 -32.86 8.49 -20.43
C VAL A 664 -33.38 9.46 -19.37
N LEU A 665 -34.29 10.35 -19.74
CA LEU A 665 -34.90 11.33 -18.85
C LEU A 665 -36.40 11.09 -18.73
N TRP A 666 -36.94 11.11 -17.52
CA TRP A 666 -38.38 11.06 -17.26
C TRP A 666 -38.77 11.90 -16.06
N ASP A 667 -40.08 12.09 -15.86
CA ASP A 667 -40.63 12.73 -14.66
C ASP A 667 -41.45 11.74 -13.83
N ARG A 668 -41.10 11.62 -12.55
CA ARG A 668 -41.81 10.75 -11.61
C ARG A 668 -43.20 11.25 -11.22
N SER A 669 -43.47 12.54 -11.39
CA SER A 669 -44.78 13.15 -11.10
C SER A 669 -45.93 12.51 -11.89
N GLY A 670 -45.63 11.94 -13.07
CA GLY A 670 -46.61 11.25 -13.92
C GLY A 670 -47.60 12.16 -14.63
N GLN A 671 -47.35 13.48 -14.66
CA GLN A 671 -48.18 14.41 -15.43
C GLN A 671 -47.75 14.42 -16.91
N PRO A 672 -48.67 14.16 -17.86
CA PRO A 672 -48.38 14.32 -19.28
C PRO A 672 -47.94 15.75 -19.60
N GLY A 673 -46.94 15.90 -20.47
CA GLY A 673 -46.41 17.20 -20.86
C GLY A 673 -45.53 17.82 -19.76
N SER A 674 -44.78 16.99 -19.02
CA SER A 674 -43.97 17.44 -17.88
C SER A 674 -43.11 18.67 -18.25
N PRO A 675 -43.27 19.81 -17.54
CA PRO A 675 -42.42 20.98 -17.75
C PRO A 675 -40.93 20.70 -17.52
N ALA A 676 -40.61 19.73 -16.66
CA ALA A 676 -39.23 19.33 -16.38
C ALA A 676 -38.60 18.58 -17.57
N VAL A 677 -39.37 17.67 -18.21
CA VAL A 677 -38.93 16.96 -19.42
C VAL A 677 -38.79 17.93 -20.60
N ARG A 678 -39.77 18.83 -20.80
CA ARG A 678 -39.70 19.88 -21.84
C ARG A 678 -38.53 20.85 -21.65
N HIS A 679 -38.21 21.21 -20.41
CA HIS A 679 -37.04 22.05 -20.16
C HIS A 679 -35.74 21.38 -20.61
N ALA A 680 -35.64 20.07 -20.40
CA ALA A 680 -34.43 19.31 -20.73
C ALA A 680 -34.26 19.04 -22.22
N THR A 681 -35.35 19.01 -23.02
CA THR A 681 -35.24 18.87 -24.48
C THR A 681 -34.53 20.06 -25.15
N GLU A 682 -34.48 21.21 -24.48
CA GLU A 682 -33.79 22.43 -24.97
C GLU A 682 -32.31 22.47 -24.56
N VAL A 683 -31.83 21.50 -23.76
CA VAL A 683 -30.50 21.46 -23.18
C VAL A 683 -29.64 20.41 -23.89
N ARG A 684 -28.35 20.71 -24.10
CA ARG A 684 -27.42 19.74 -24.67
C ARG A 684 -27.25 18.55 -23.73
N ALA A 685 -27.13 17.34 -24.29
CA ALA A 685 -27.08 16.12 -23.50
C ALA A 685 -26.02 16.15 -22.38
N ARG A 686 -24.81 16.64 -22.64
CA ARG A 686 -23.74 16.79 -21.63
C ARG A 686 -24.02 17.79 -20.51
N GLU A 687 -24.95 18.72 -20.71
CA GLU A 687 -25.34 19.74 -19.73
C GLU A 687 -26.54 19.31 -18.87
N LEU A 688 -27.19 18.19 -19.22
CA LEU A 688 -28.38 17.68 -18.53
C LEU A 688 -28.20 17.48 -17.03
N PRO A 689 -27.11 16.86 -16.51
CA PRO A 689 -26.97 16.68 -15.06
C PRO A 689 -27.03 18.01 -14.29
N GLU A 690 -26.37 19.04 -14.79
CA GLU A 690 -26.38 20.37 -14.17
C GLU A 690 -27.70 21.12 -14.39
N ALA A 691 -28.32 20.98 -15.57
CA ALA A 691 -29.63 21.57 -15.85
C ALA A 691 -30.74 20.99 -14.96
N ILE A 692 -30.75 19.67 -14.75
CA ILE A 692 -31.70 19.01 -13.84
C ILE A 692 -31.45 19.43 -12.39
N ARG A 693 -30.19 19.53 -11.95
CA ARG A 693 -29.87 20.10 -10.62
C ARG A 693 -30.40 21.52 -10.46
N MET A 694 -30.20 22.36 -11.48
CA MET A 694 -30.70 23.74 -11.49
C MET A 694 -32.23 23.77 -11.44
N TYR A 695 -32.91 22.89 -12.17
CA TYR A 695 -34.37 22.75 -12.15
C TYR A 695 -34.88 22.37 -10.75
N ARG A 696 -34.25 21.37 -10.10
CA ARG A 696 -34.56 20.96 -8.72
C ARG A 696 -34.33 22.11 -7.73
N THR A 697 -33.27 22.89 -7.91
CA THR A 697 -32.99 24.09 -7.10
C THR A 697 -34.07 25.16 -7.27
N LYS A 698 -34.48 25.44 -8.51
CA LYS A 698 -35.56 26.40 -8.82
C LYS A 698 -36.91 25.94 -8.27
N THR A 699 -37.17 24.63 -8.26
CA THR A 699 -38.37 24.03 -7.64
C THR A 699 -38.46 24.37 -6.14
N LEU A 700 -37.33 24.40 -5.42
CA LEU A 700 -37.30 24.80 -4.01
C LEU A 700 -37.59 26.29 -3.81
N GLN A 701 -37.16 27.13 -4.76
CA GLN A 701 -37.36 28.59 -4.69
C GLN A 701 -38.77 29.00 -5.14
N ARG A 702 -39.30 28.33 -6.17
CA ARG A 702 -40.54 28.68 -6.89
C ARG A 702 -41.31 27.42 -7.30
N PRO A 703 -41.89 26.68 -6.33
CA PRO A 703 -42.52 25.38 -6.59
C PRO A 703 -43.75 25.44 -7.50
N ALA A 704 -44.41 26.60 -7.60
CA ALA A 704 -45.55 26.80 -8.50
C ALA A 704 -45.12 27.05 -9.96
N GLU A 705 -43.92 27.59 -10.20
CA GLU A 705 -43.39 27.87 -11.54
C GLU A 705 -42.63 26.65 -12.12
N TYR A 706 -42.01 25.87 -11.24
CA TYR A 706 -41.19 24.71 -11.59
C TYR A 706 -41.81 23.45 -10.97
N THR A 707 -42.71 22.81 -11.72
CA THR A 707 -43.42 21.59 -11.30
C THR A 707 -42.79 20.35 -11.93
N GLY A 708 -42.76 19.25 -11.18
CA GLY A 708 -42.26 17.97 -11.66
C GLY A 708 -41.14 17.42 -10.77
N ARG A 709 -40.74 16.19 -11.03
CA ARG A 709 -39.70 15.43 -10.33
C ARG A 709 -38.82 14.71 -11.36
N PRO A 710 -37.99 15.45 -12.12
CA PRO A 710 -37.17 14.87 -13.17
C PRO A 710 -36.15 13.87 -12.60
N VAL A 711 -35.96 12.77 -13.33
CA VAL A 711 -34.93 11.76 -13.07
C VAL A 711 -34.15 11.53 -14.36
N LEU A 712 -32.83 11.48 -14.21
CA LEU A 712 -31.89 11.33 -15.31
C LEU A 712 -31.10 10.03 -15.10
N ALA A 713 -31.37 9.04 -15.96
CA ALA A 713 -30.45 7.92 -16.11
C ALA A 713 -29.26 8.35 -16.97
N TRP A 714 -28.06 8.08 -16.48
CA TRP A 714 -26.80 8.52 -17.08
C TRP A 714 -25.75 7.42 -16.99
N ALA A 715 -25.49 6.74 -18.10
CA ALA A 715 -24.50 5.67 -18.20
C ALA A 715 -23.33 6.10 -19.09
N ASP A 716 -22.33 6.75 -18.48
CA ASP A 716 -21.11 7.22 -19.14
C ASP A 716 -20.18 6.06 -19.48
N ALA A 717 -19.95 5.82 -20.77
CA ALA A 717 -19.12 4.71 -21.25
C ALA A 717 -17.62 4.89 -20.98
N GLY A 718 -17.18 6.11 -20.65
CA GLY A 718 -15.79 6.39 -20.28
C GLY A 718 -15.49 6.19 -18.80
N ARG A 719 -16.50 5.88 -17.98
CA ARG A 719 -16.36 5.82 -16.53
C ARG A 719 -16.52 4.41 -15.98
N ALA A 720 -15.55 3.96 -15.18
CA ALA A 720 -15.62 2.67 -14.51
C ALA A 720 -16.77 2.64 -13.48
N LEU A 721 -17.38 1.47 -13.29
CA LEU A 721 -18.30 1.21 -12.19
C LEU A 721 -17.64 0.26 -11.17
N PRO A 722 -18.04 0.31 -9.89
CA PRO A 722 -17.58 -0.68 -8.93
C PRO A 722 -18.00 -2.07 -9.40
N ARG A 723 -17.16 -3.09 -9.15
CA ARG A 723 -17.58 -4.47 -9.38
C ARG A 723 -18.77 -4.76 -8.50
N LEU A 724 -19.91 -4.98 -9.15
CA LEU A 724 -21.11 -5.45 -8.50
C LEU A 724 -20.97 -6.96 -8.48
N ASP A 725 -20.70 -7.54 -7.31
CA ASP A 725 -20.85 -8.97 -7.14
C ASP A 725 -22.31 -9.29 -7.47
N LEU A 726 -22.53 -9.93 -8.62
CA LEU A 726 -23.79 -10.57 -8.95
C LEU A 726 -23.86 -11.78 -8.02
N VAL A 727 -24.53 -11.59 -6.88
CA VAL A 727 -24.91 -12.71 -6.03
C VAL A 727 -26.07 -13.37 -6.76
N ASP A 728 -25.91 -14.64 -7.14
CA ASP A 728 -27.03 -15.44 -7.63
C ASP A 728 -28.19 -15.29 -6.64
N PRO A 729 -29.42 -15.03 -7.10
CA PRO A 729 -30.57 -15.04 -6.21
C PRO A 729 -30.61 -16.43 -5.57
N THR A 730 -30.32 -16.50 -4.28
CA THR A 730 -30.50 -17.71 -3.49
C THR A 730 -31.93 -18.19 -3.68
N GLU A 731 -32.10 -19.42 -4.18
CA GLU A 731 -33.38 -20.14 -4.18
C GLU A 731 -34.01 -20.22 -2.80
#